data_AF-A0A0P1HL67-F1
#
_entry.id   AF-A0A0P1HL67-F1
#
_cell.length_a   1.000
_cell.length_b   1.000
_cell.length_c   1.000
_cell.angle_alpha   90.00
_cell.angle_beta   90.00
_cell.angle_gamma   90.00
#
_symmetry.space_group_name_H-M   'P 1'
#
loop_
_entity.id
_entity.type
_entity.pdbx_description
1 polymer ?
#
loop_
_entity_poly.entity_id
_entity_poly.type
_entity_poly.pdbx_seq_one_letter_code
_entity_poly.pdbx_strand_id
1 'polypeptide(L)'
;MATTPDPLANNPAIREWAERFYAVKAWTMPDMPDPGDEDLDLRRKAALAELAKITIPAALSSGARRSLAGGRKALKKEILSAGGVDAFDQIDSDIQKLSGQIAAQTATAAARDKALAALAAAEAKCASVRDSLDQGAFTYLEGLIKAAHKAMAAAVTVSDFEAVEASAKDITAKAAAANTYGLFFDTWTRGTLALIAALSGGAKDTAEADRSARMKTAAGHSKTGDFGAAKTALEGWKANLGDEGDLAKALSFDALLADYMANTHDRCDFILSSMVPDAKDYRNHLKNAKKKAYKEQKFTEAEALLQELIGYSSPQRSALARYMRTFDASLRADKGFRDALAAADAKQKFKGANDPAGAMADLKVWENANRVLMRQSRSKQIVKALEKKYEALKKVLADPELSDLTATWDAHKALADAGNFDKDAGAPQYHVKLNALFQLMKVVDERREMAQILQRYPAAAGYDFQQPVNNALAAQKYPEAVAAVPGALALLRAMPAYLEAKQAAEDLLAVLPGDADELTGPLDAALKTAEVTARGGDPAKAASELQAVLDGTDYMDLVLAMADYRAKLAKVEKEHSRTKKYLDLKPAEDKLDESLKTATDRADSDKDYGDAFLMLDAHQKLLAEVKPMATARFQVQGILKALERAGTDAGKLTPFKERVAAAEDEAKKPDFAKAKTAFDSIRTDLQALCKEAAKDCEAKDGVDSNAGHSLDRHGPGVSDEDLIQRLKTGKPPNAKTDDERSYTGASSKFHSPQDWLAGRELAAQAAKAKGVEIGDTEMTVSGDPLDWPEENFDCTVEHGRPIDKAFVGHKKHVRLDDNGEPVPDKTYETFEEIEGLTRAYVNFIWEPEKLPAETTDHPAPGTAHAEVKPQDNADYAAKYQERHGAAPAKIPGRWVMMQQYPVADGWDNETKTYTNANPGNMIP
;
A
#
# COMPACT_ATOMS: atom_id res chain seq x y z
N MET A 1 11.31 -2.25 -4.04
CA MET A 1 12.23 -3.28 -4.61
C MET A 1 12.74 -3.00 -6.04
N ALA A 2 12.33 -1.93 -6.75
CA ALA A 2 12.64 -1.73 -8.18
C ALA A 2 13.83 -0.78 -8.51
N THR A 3 14.56 -0.29 -7.50
CA THR A 3 15.59 0.76 -7.67
C THR A 3 17.02 0.30 -7.40
N THR A 4 17.23 -0.89 -6.84
CA THR A 4 18.58 -1.43 -6.62
C THR A 4 19.09 -2.08 -7.92
N PRO A 5 20.29 -1.72 -8.43
CA PRO A 5 20.93 -2.45 -9.50
C PRO A 5 20.97 -3.94 -9.17
N ASP A 6 20.65 -4.81 -10.12
CA ASP A 6 20.75 -6.26 -9.89
C ASP A 6 22.20 -6.62 -9.51
N PRO A 7 22.45 -7.10 -8.28
CA PRO A 7 23.80 -7.40 -7.83
C PRO A 7 24.44 -8.52 -8.66
N LEU A 8 23.63 -9.44 -9.21
CA LEU A 8 24.11 -10.54 -10.05
C LEU A 8 24.67 -10.04 -11.38
N ALA A 9 24.01 -9.06 -12.00
CA ALA A 9 24.52 -8.40 -13.21
C ALA A 9 25.83 -7.64 -13.00
N ASN A 10 26.12 -7.23 -11.75
CA ASN A 10 27.35 -6.56 -11.36
C ASN A 10 28.42 -7.50 -10.80
N ASN A 11 28.19 -8.82 -10.82
CA ASN A 11 29.17 -9.79 -10.37
C ASN A 11 30.41 -9.71 -11.29
N PRO A 12 31.61 -9.37 -10.76
CA PRO A 12 32.81 -9.22 -11.57
C PRO A 12 33.14 -10.44 -12.42
N ALA A 13 32.78 -11.64 -11.94
CA ALA A 13 33.11 -12.90 -12.62
C ALA A 13 32.44 -13.08 -13.98
N ILE A 14 31.26 -12.50 -14.21
CA ILE A 14 30.52 -12.64 -15.47
C ILE A 14 30.66 -11.43 -16.41
N ARG A 15 31.22 -10.32 -15.91
CA ARG A 15 31.40 -9.08 -16.67
C ARG A 15 32.37 -9.24 -17.84
N GLU A 16 33.37 -10.10 -17.68
CA GLU A 16 34.33 -10.48 -18.73
C GLU A 16 33.64 -11.06 -19.99
N TRP A 17 32.55 -11.82 -19.83
CA TRP A 17 31.81 -12.38 -20.97
C TRP A 17 30.99 -11.35 -21.72
N ALA A 18 30.44 -10.37 -21.01
CA ALA A 18 29.71 -9.27 -21.62
C ALA A 18 30.63 -8.44 -22.52
N GLU A 19 31.87 -8.16 -22.07
CA GLU A 19 32.85 -7.38 -22.83
C GLU A 19 33.31 -8.12 -24.10
N ARG A 20 33.52 -9.45 -24.04
CA ARG A 20 33.81 -10.27 -25.25
C ARG A 20 32.63 -10.30 -26.23
N PHE A 21 31.39 -10.22 -25.75
CA PHE A 21 30.18 -10.22 -26.57
C PHE A 21 29.92 -8.91 -27.32
N TYR A 22 30.07 -7.76 -26.66
CA TYR A 22 29.80 -6.47 -27.31
C TYR A 22 30.76 -6.17 -28.48
N ALA A 23 31.83 -6.95 -28.64
CA ALA A 23 32.68 -6.92 -29.84
C ALA A 23 32.13 -7.73 -31.04
N VAL A 24 31.00 -8.44 -30.92
CA VAL A 24 30.48 -9.38 -31.93
C VAL A 24 29.02 -9.10 -32.31
N LYS A 25 28.80 -8.64 -33.54
CA LYS A 25 27.45 -8.44 -34.12
C LYS A 25 26.78 -9.77 -34.49
N ALA A 26 25.46 -9.87 -34.29
CA ALA A 26 24.67 -11.12 -34.42
C ALA A 26 24.66 -11.76 -35.80
N TRP A 27 24.65 -10.96 -36.86
CA TRP A 27 24.55 -11.41 -38.25
C TRP A 27 25.93 -11.57 -38.94
N THR A 28 27.03 -11.43 -38.19
CA THR A 28 28.41 -11.57 -38.72
C THR A 28 29.08 -12.89 -38.32
N MET A 29 28.28 -13.92 -38.03
CA MET A 29 28.84 -15.24 -37.72
C MET A 29 29.49 -15.80 -38.99
N PRO A 30 30.76 -16.24 -38.94
CA PRO A 30 31.38 -16.86 -40.11
C PRO A 30 30.62 -18.14 -40.48
N ASP A 31 30.47 -18.40 -41.78
CA ASP A 31 30.05 -19.72 -42.24
C ASP A 31 31.03 -20.79 -41.76
N MET A 32 30.57 -22.04 -41.69
CA MET A 32 31.49 -23.17 -41.56
C MET A 32 32.51 -23.09 -42.71
N PRO A 33 33.82 -23.04 -42.42
CA PRO A 33 34.84 -23.01 -43.46
C PRO A 33 34.74 -24.25 -44.35
N ASP A 34 35.09 -24.11 -45.64
CA ASP A 34 35.16 -25.25 -46.56
C ASP A 34 36.07 -26.35 -45.99
N PRO A 35 35.68 -27.64 -46.12
CA PRO A 35 36.45 -28.74 -45.54
C PRO A 35 37.83 -28.84 -46.20
N GLY A 36 38.88 -28.61 -45.42
CA GLY A 36 40.25 -28.55 -45.90
C GLY A 36 41.28 -29.22 -44.99
N ASP A 37 41.01 -29.32 -43.68
CA ASP A 37 41.80 -30.04 -42.68
C ASP A 37 40.83 -30.87 -41.80
N GLU A 38 40.88 -32.19 -41.96
CA GLU A 38 39.94 -33.13 -41.35
C GLU A 38 40.03 -33.13 -39.81
N ASP A 39 41.23 -32.92 -39.25
CA ASP A 39 41.44 -32.86 -37.81
C ASP A 39 40.89 -31.56 -37.22
N LEU A 40 41.07 -30.43 -37.92
CA LEU A 40 40.51 -29.14 -37.53
C LEU A 40 38.97 -29.15 -37.57
N ASP A 41 38.38 -29.77 -38.60
CA ASP A 41 36.93 -29.86 -38.75
C ASP A 41 36.29 -30.79 -37.72
N LEU A 42 36.95 -31.90 -37.37
CA LEU A 42 36.55 -32.76 -36.26
C LEU A 42 36.59 -31.99 -34.93
N ARG A 43 37.61 -31.16 -34.71
CA ARG A 43 37.74 -30.37 -33.48
C ARG A 43 36.68 -29.27 -33.39
N ARG A 44 36.39 -28.56 -34.49
CA ARG A 44 35.27 -27.60 -34.59
C ARG A 44 33.93 -28.25 -34.24
N LYS A 45 33.61 -29.39 -34.86
CA LYS A 45 32.35 -30.12 -34.60
C LYS A 45 32.23 -30.55 -33.14
N ALA A 46 33.30 -31.07 -32.55
CA ALA A 46 33.30 -31.49 -31.16
C ALA A 46 33.14 -30.30 -30.18
N ALA A 47 33.84 -29.18 -30.40
CA ALA A 47 33.68 -27.99 -29.56
C ALA A 47 32.29 -27.35 -29.67
N LEU A 48 31.71 -27.28 -30.89
CA LEU A 48 30.33 -26.85 -31.08
C LEU A 48 29.34 -27.76 -30.35
N ALA A 49 29.57 -29.08 -30.37
CA ALA A 49 28.74 -30.03 -29.62
C ALA A 49 28.83 -29.84 -28.10
N GLU A 50 30.01 -29.54 -27.54
CA GLU A 50 30.16 -29.21 -26.11
C GLU A 50 29.49 -27.87 -25.77
N LEU A 51 29.69 -26.83 -26.59
CA LEU A 51 29.05 -25.53 -26.40
C LEU A 51 27.51 -25.59 -26.52
N ALA A 52 26.99 -26.51 -27.34
CA ALA A 52 25.55 -26.76 -27.46
C ALA A 52 24.93 -27.33 -26.18
N LYS A 53 25.69 -28.07 -25.36
CA LYS A 53 25.22 -28.60 -24.06
C LYS A 53 25.03 -27.53 -22.99
N ILE A 54 25.63 -26.36 -23.15
CA ILE A 54 25.54 -25.28 -22.18
C ILE A 54 24.18 -24.56 -22.32
N THR A 55 23.28 -24.79 -21.38
CA THR A 55 21.99 -24.09 -21.28
C THR A 55 22.08 -22.93 -20.29
N ILE A 56 21.49 -21.78 -20.62
CA ILE A 56 21.43 -20.61 -19.73
C ILE A 56 20.06 -20.59 -19.05
N PRO A 57 19.97 -20.86 -17.74
CA PRO A 57 18.67 -21.00 -17.07
C PRO A 57 17.87 -19.70 -17.04
N ALA A 58 16.55 -19.82 -17.22
CA ALA A 58 15.62 -18.69 -17.08
C ALA A 58 15.55 -18.13 -15.65
N ALA A 59 15.98 -18.89 -14.64
CA ALA A 59 16.05 -18.47 -13.24
C ALA A 59 17.14 -17.42 -12.97
N LEU A 60 18.09 -17.25 -13.90
CA LEU A 60 19.09 -16.18 -13.80
C LEU A 60 18.48 -14.83 -14.16
N SER A 61 19.00 -13.76 -13.56
CA SER A 61 18.59 -12.41 -13.92
C SER A 61 18.88 -12.09 -15.38
N SER A 62 18.12 -11.19 -15.99
CA SER A 62 18.29 -10.86 -17.41
C SER A 62 19.71 -10.37 -17.72
N GLY A 63 20.28 -9.54 -16.84
CA GLY A 63 21.67 -9.09 -16.95
C GLY A 63 22.69 -10.23 -16.93
N ALA A 64 22.51 -11.22 -16.05
CA ALA A 64 23.38 -12.40 -16.03
C ALA A 64 23.18 -13.30 -17.27
N ARG A 65 21.92 -13.55 -17.65
CA ARG A 65 21.56 -14.33 -18.86
C ARG A 65 22.19 -13.72 -20.11
N ARG A 66 22.14 -12.39 -20.25
CA ARG A 66 22.75 -11.65 -21.36
C ARG A 66 24.26 -11.82 -21.41
N SER A 67 24.96 -11.58 -20.31
CA SER A 67 26.43 -11.73 -20.25
C SER A 67 26.87 -13.15 -20.64
N LEU A 68 26.15 -14.16 -20.14
CA LEU A 68 26.43 -15.57 -20.40
C LEU A 68 26.05 -15.97 -21.84
N ALA A 69 24.93 -15.48 -22.37
CA ALA A 69 24.50 -15.72 -23.76
C ALA A 69 25.51 -15.11 -24.72
N GLY A 70 26.01 -13.93 -24.35
CA GLY A 70 27.05 -13.28 -25.10
C GLY A 70 28.39 -14.01 -25.08
N GLY A 71 28.81 -14.51 -23.93
CA GLY A 71 30.00 -15.38 -23.83
C GLY A 71 29.88 -16.64 -24.69
N ARG A 72 28.70 -17.28 -24.68
CA ARG A 72 28.40 -18.44 -25.52
C ARG A 72 28.56 -18.12 -27.01
N LYS A 73 28.07 -16.96 -27.45
CA LYS A 73 28.18 -16.51 -28.84
C LYS A 73 29.61 -16.17 -29.25
N ALA A 74 30.35 -15.47 -28.39
CA ALA A 74 31.76 -15.18 -28.63
C ALA A 74 32.56 -16.47 -28.84
N LEU A 75 32.31 -17.50 -28.01
CA LEU A 75 32.93 -18.82 -28.17
C LEU A 75 32.52 -19.51 -29.47
N LYS A 76 31.23 -19.42 -29.88
CA LYS A 76 30.79 -19.95 -31.19
C LYS A 76 31.58 -19.32 -32.34
N LYS A 77 31.83 -18.00 -32.30
CA LYS A 77 32.64 -17.30 -33.31
C LYS A 77 34.12 -17.72 -33.26
N GLU A 78 34.69 -17.84 -32.07
CA GLU A 78 36.09 -18.29 -31.90
C GLU A 78 36.29 -19.71 -32.44
N ILE A 79 35.34 -20.63 -32.22
CA ILE A 79 35.37 -21.99 -32.79
C ILE A 79 35.37 -21.94 -34.32
N LEU A 80 34.46 -21.17 -34.92
CA LEU A 80 34.31 -21.09 -36.38
C LEU A 80 35.51 -20.38 -37.04
N SER A 81 36.13 -19.43 -36.34
CA SER A 81 37.28 -18.65 -36.83
C SER A 81 38.65 -19.30 -36.52
N ALA A 82 38.67 -20.44 -35.82
CA ALA A 82 39.91 -21.09 -35.40
C ALA A 82 40.75 -21.51 -36.62
N GLY A 83 42.00 -21.01 -36.70
CA GLY A 83 42.92 -21.26 -37.82
C GLY A 83 43.81 -22.50 -37.67
N GLY A 84 43.69 -23.26 -36.56
CA GLY A 84 44.47 -24.46 -36.29
C GLY A 84 44.03 -25.17 -35.01
N VAL A 85 44.41 -26.44 -34.84
CA VAL A 85 43.99 -27.31 -33.73
C VAL A 85 44.46 -26.77 -32.36
N ASP A 86 45.63 -26.15 -32.29
CA ASP A 86 46.21 -25.61 -31.04
C ASP A 86 45.35 -24.51 -30.39
N ALA A 87 44.48 -23.83 -31.16
CA ALA A 87 43.56 -22.83 -30.63
C ALA A 87 42.49 -23.44 -29.71
N PHE A 88 42.22 -24.75 -29.82
CA PHE A 88 41.15 -25.42 -29.09
C PHE A 88 41.46 -25.66 -27.61
N ASP A 89 42.72 -25.64 -27.19
CA ASP A 89 43.07 -25.74 -25.76
C ASP A 89 42.45 -24.59 -24.95
N GLN A 90 42.53 -23.36 -25.48
CA GLN A 90 41.93 -22.19 -24.84
C GLN A 90 40.40 -22.18 -24.99
N ILE A 91 39.88 -22.57 -26.16
CA ILE A 91 38.43 -22.62 -26.42
C ILE A 91 37.75 -23.64 -25.49
N ASP A 92 38.31 -24.84 -25.34
CA ASP A 92 37.75 -25.88 -24.46
C ASP A 92 37.77 -25.43 -23.00
N SER A 93 38.86 -24.77 -22.57
CA SER A 93 38.97 -24.15 -21.24
C SER A 93 37.90 -23.08 -21.01
N ASP A 94 37.67 -22.22 -21.99
CA ASP A 94 36.66 -21.16 -21.93
C ASP A 94 35.22 -21.70 -21.94
N ILE A 95 34.94 -22.79 -22.69
CA ILE A 95 33.66 -23.52 -22.64
C ILE A 95 33.42 -24.05 -21.22
N GLN A 96 34.42 -24.66 -20.58
CA GLN A 96 34.30 -25.13 -19.20
C GLN A 96 34.13 -23.97 -18.21
N LYS A 97 34.85 -22.84 -18.41
CA LYS A 97 34.71 -21.63 -17.59
C LYS A 97 33.28 -21.07 -17.68
N LEU A 98 32.71 -20.98 -18.88
CA LEU A 98 31.33 -20.52 -19.08
C LEU A 98 30.33 -21.42 -18.35
N SER A 99 30.46 -22.74 -18.51
CA SER A 99 29.61 -23.74 -17.83
C SER A 99 29.69 -23.62 -16.31
N GLY A 100 30.90 -23.54 -15.75
CA GLY A 100 31.14 -23.38 -14.32
C GLY A 100 30.56 -22.06 -13.77
N GLN A 101 30.63 -20.98 -14.53
CA GLN A 101 30.04 -19.71 -14.12
C GLN A 101 28.51 -19.72 -14.16
N ILE A 102 27.88 -20.38 -15.14
CA ILE A 102 26.42 -20.58 -15.15
C ILE A 102 25.98 -21.34 -13.90
N ALA A 103 26.69 -22.40 -13.52
CA ALA A 103 26.39 -23.16 -12.31
C ALA A 103 26.53 -22.28 -11.04
N ALA A 104 27.61 -21.50 -10.93
CA ALA A 104 27.84 -20.59 -9.81
C ALA A 104 26.77 -19.48 -9.72
N GLN A 105 26.38 -18.88 -10.84
CA GLN A 105 25.30 -17.89 -10.87
C GLN A 105 23.95 -18.50 -10.51
N THR A 106 23.68 -19.74 -10.93
CA THR A 106 22.44 -20.45 -10.58
C THR A 106 22.34 -20.69 -9.08
N ALA A 107 23.45 -21.10 -8.45
CA ALA A 107 23.53 -21.23 -7.00
C ALA A 107 23.32 -19.88 -6.29
N THR A 108 23.90 -18.81 -6.84
CA THR A 108 23.79 -17.46 -6.28
C THR A 108 22.37 -16.91 -6.40
N ALA A 109 21.69 -17.12 -7.53
CA ALA A 109 20.29 -16.77 -7.73
C ALA A 109 19.37 -17.51 -6.74
N ALA A 110 19.58 -18.81 -6.55
CA ALA A 110 18.83 -19.59 -5.57
C ALA A 110 19.03 -19.10 -4.13
N ALA A 111 20.24 -18.69 -3.76
CA ALA A 111 20.52 -18.10 -2.44
C ALA A 111 19.86 -16.71 -2.29
N ARG A 112 19.90 -15.89 -3.34
CA ARG A 112 19.24 -14.57 -3.39
C ARG A 112 17.72 -14.69 -3.19
N ASP A 113 17.07 -15.66 -3.84
CA ASP A 113 15.63 -15.87 -3.70
C ASP A 113 15.24 -16.25 -2.27
N LYS A 114 16.03 -17.10 -1.60
CA LYS A 114 15.84 -17.42 -0.18
C LYS A 114 16.03 -16.20 0.71
N ALA A 115 17.07 -15.40 0.46
CA ALA A 115 17.33 -14.16 1.20
C ALA A 115 16.19 -13.15 1.04
N LEU A 116 15.67 -12.95 -0.18
CA LEU A 116 14.51 -12.09 -0.46
C LEU A 116 13.26 -12.57 0.26
N ALA A 117 12.96 -13.87 0.19
CA ALA A 117 11.82 -14.45 0.88
C ALA A 117 11.93 -14.30 2.41
N ALA A 118 13.12 -14.51 2.97
CA ALA A 118 13.37 -14.34 4.39
C ALA A 118 13.26 -12.87 4.83
N LEU A 119 13.79 -11.93 4.04
CA LEU A 119 13.70 -10.50 4.32
C LEU A 119 12.24 -10.01 4.26
N ALA A 120 11.48 -10.41 3.24
CA ALA A 120 10.05 -10.10 3.15
C ALA A 120 9.25 -10.68 4.34
N ALA A 121 9.58 -11.90 4.78
CA ALA A 121 8.97 -12.49 5.98
C ALA A 121 9.32 -11.71 7.26
N ALA A 122 10.57 -11.23 7.38
CA ALA A 122 11.01 -10.41 8.50
C ALA A 122 10.30 -9.04 8.52
N GLU A 123 10.20 -8.37 7.37
CA GLU A 123 9.46 -7.11 7.20
C GLU A 123 7.99 -7.29 7.58
N ALA A 124 7.32 -8.31 7.04
CA ALA A 124 5.93 -8.60 7.35
C ALA A 124 5.74 -8.89 8.85
N LYS A 125 6.69 -9.60 9.48
CA LYS A 125 6.64 -9.85 10.91
C LYS A 125 6.82 -8.58 11.73
N CYS A 126 7.81 -7.75 11.42
CA CYS A 126 8.04 -6.46 12.08
C CYS A 126 6.83 -5.52 11.92
N ALA A 127 6.25 -5.43 10.73
CA ALA A 127 5.04 -4.66 10.47
C ALA A 127 3.84 -5.15 11.32
N SER A 128 3.67 -6.47 11.44
CA SER A 128 2.55 -7.05 12.22
C SER A 128 2.60 -6.76 13.72
N VAL A 129 3.78 -6.44 14.26
CA VAL A 129 3.97 -6.21 15.70
C VAL A 129 4.16 -4.73 16.03
N ARG A 130 4.46 -3.89 15.03
CA ARG A 130 4.87 -2.49 15.15
C ARG A 130 4.04 -1.69 16.16
N ASP A 131 2.72 -1.76 16.05
CA ASP A 131 1.80 -0.91 16.81
C ASP A 131 1.61 -1.38 18.27
N SER A 132 2.22 -2.51 18.65
CA SER A 132 2.22 -3.05 20.02
C SER A 132 3.52 -2.76 20.80
N LEU A 133 4.56 -2.29 20.11
CA LEU A 133 5.89 -2.12 20.70
C LEU A 133 6.01 -0.79 21.45
N ASP A 134 6.89 -0.74 22.45
CA ASP A 134 7.39 0.52 23.01
C ASP A 134 8.40 1.17 22.04
N GLN A 135 8.79 2.43 22.31
CA GLN A 135 9.65 3.17 21.38
C GLN A 135 11.01 2.50 21.17
N GLY A 136 11.56 1.88 22.21
CA GLY A 136 12.86 1.19 22.11
C GLY A 136 12.79 -0.05 21.23
N ALA A 137 11.84 -0.96 21.48
CA ALA A 137 11.68 -2.16 20.67
C ALA A 137 11.35 -1.83 19.20
N PHE A 138 10.52 -0.80 18.97
CA PHE A 138 10.25 -0.30 17.61
C PHE A 138 11.55 0.11 16.90
N THR A 139 12.34 1.02 17.50
CA THR A 139 13.61 1.49 16.92
C THR A 139 14.61 0.36 16.72
N TYR A 140 14.64 -0.64 17.61
CA TYR A 140 15.52 -1.80 17.48
C TYR A 140 15.20 -2.61 16.22
N LEU A 141 13.93 -3.00 16.01
CA LEU A 141 13.54 -3.79 14.85
C LEU A 141 13.70 -3.03 13.54
N GLU A 142 13.36 -1.73 13.53
CA GLU A 142 13.53 -0.88 12.36
C GLU A 142 15.01 -0.79 11.95
N GLY A 143 15.91 -0.61 12.92
CA GLY A 143 17.35 -0.59 12.70
C GLY A 143 17.88 -1.89 12.09
N LEU A 144 17.36 -3.04 12.54
CA LEU A 144 17.76 -4.34 11.99
C LEU A 144 17.28 -4.54 10.55
N ILE A 145 16.04 -4.15 10.23
CA ILE A 145 15.50 -4.23 8.86
C ILE A 145 16.30 -3.32 7.92
N LYS A 146 16.58 -2.06 8.32
CA LYS A 146 17.42 -1.14 7.54
C LYS A 146 18.82 -1.72 7.28
N ALA A 147 19.43 -2.36 8.29
CA ALA A 147 20.72 -3.04 8.13
C ALA A 147 20.65 -4.24 7.18
N ALA A 148 19.60 -5.05 7.25
CA ALA A 148 19.38 -6.19 6.36
C ALA A 148 19.17 -5.76 4.90
N HIS A 149 18.43 -4.68 4.65
CA HIS A 149 18.31 -4.09 3.31
C HIS A 149 19.66 -3.63 2.76
N LYS A 150 20.47 -2.95 3.59
CA LYS A 150 21.80 -2.50 3.18
C LYS A 150 22.71 -3.68 2.83
N ALA A 151 22.65 -4.76 3.61
CA ALA A 151 23.40 -5.99 3.33
C ALA A 151 22.90 -6.67 2.05
N MET A 152 21.57 -6.77 1.86
CA MET A 152 20.95 -7.33 0.66
C MET A 152 21.37 -6.58 -0.62
N ALA A 153 21.45 -5.24 -0.56
CA ALA A 153 21.87 -4.42 -1.68
C ALA A 153 23.36 -4.59 -2.03
N ALA A 154 24.20 -4.99 -1.07
CA ALA A 154 25.64 -5.18 -1.26
C ALA A 154 26.02 -6.64 -1.60
N ALA A 155 25.13 -7.60 -1.37
CA ALA A 155 25.39 -9.03 -1.55
C ALA A 155 25.53 -9.42 -3.03
N VAL A 156 26.62 -10.14 -3.38
CA VAL A 156 26.88 -10.60 -4.76
C VAL A 156 27.29 -12.08 -4.85
N THR A 157 27.54 -12.74 -3.71
CA THR A 157 27.92 -14.15 -3.61
C THR A 157 26.90 -14.99 -2.85
N VAL A 158 26.97 -16.32 -2.98
CA VAL A 158 26.14 -17.26 -2.20
C VAL A 158 26.27 -16.99 -0.70
N SER A 159 27.49 -16.84 -0.18
CA SER A 159 27.74 -16.58 1.24
C SER A 159 27.16 -15.26 1.73
N ASP A 160 27.16 -14.22 0.88
CA ASP A 160 26.56 -12.93 1.24
C ASP A 160 25.05 -13.07 1.40
N PHE A 161 24.38 -13.74 0.44
CA PHE A 161 22.94 -13.95 0.50
C PHE A 161 22.54 -14.90 1.63
N GLU A 162 23.31 -15.94 1.92
CA GLU A 162 23.09 -16.82 3.08
C GLU A 162 23.22 -16.03 4.41
N ALA A 163 24.15 -15.08 4.51
CA ALA A 163 24.27 -14.21 5.67
C ALA A 163 23.07 -13.26 5.82
N VAL A 164 22.53 -12.74 4.71
CA VAL A 164 21.29 -11.95 4.70
C VAL A 164 20.09 -12.81 5.13
N GLU A 165 19.97 -14.02 4.58
CA GLU A 165 18.90 -14.96 4.95
C GLU A 165 18.94 -15.28 6.45
N ALA A 166 20.12 -15.62 6.99
CA ALA A 166 20.30 -15.89 8.41
C ALA A 166 19.95 -14.68 9.28
N SER A 167 20.38 -13.48 8.88
CA SER A 167 20.06 -12.23 9.58
C SER A 167 18.56 -11.95 9.56
N ALA A 168 17.88 -12.12 8.44
CA ALA A 168 16.43 -11.92 8.32
C ALA A 168 15.62 -12.92 9.17
N LYS A 169 16.06 -14.19 9.24
CA LYS A 169 15.46 -15.19 10.14
C LYS A 169 15.65 -14.82 11.61
N ASP A 170 16.84 -14.33 11.99
CA ASP A 170 17.10 -13.83 13.34
C ASP A 170 16.22 -12.61 13.68
N ILE A 171 16.03 -11.69 12.74
CA ILE A 171 15.09 -10.56 12.90
C ILE A 171 13.67 -11.05 13.17
N THR A 172 13.21 -12.07 12.46
CA THR A 172 11.88 -12.66 12.68
C THR A 172 11.74 -13.20 14.12
N ALA A 173 12.76 -13.89 14.63
CA ALA A 173 12.78 -14.37 16.01
C ALA A 173 12.81 -13.20 17.03
N LYS A 174 13.61 -12.18 16.77
CA LYS A 174 13.68 -10.96 17.59
C LYS A 174 12.37 -10.19 17.61
N ALA A 175 11.66 -10.13 16.48
CA ALA A 175 10.33 -9.54 16.40
C ALA A 175 9.29 -10.35 17.20
N ALA A 176 9.42 -11.68 17.28
CA ALA A 176 8.57 -12.50 18.14
C ALA A 176 8.85 -12.26 19.64
N ALA A 177 10.12 -12.10 20.02
CA ALA A 177 10.50 -11.72 21.38
C ALA A 177 10.00 -10.31 21.74
N ALA A 178 10.16 -9.35 20.83
CA ALA A 178 9.64 -8.00 20.97
C ALA A 178 8.11 -7.98 21.13
N ASN A 179 7.38 -8.79 20.36
CA ASN A 179 5.94 -8.95 20.49
C ASN A 179 5.53 -9.48 21.87
N THR A 180 6.24 -10.49 22.38
CA THR A 180 5.98 -11.04 23.72
C THR A 180 6.16 -9.97 24.80
N TYR A 181 7.20 -9.16 24.67
CA TYR A 181 7.41 -8.00 25.54
C TYR A 181 6.35 -6.90 25.35
N GLY A 182 5.96 -6.58 24.11
CA GLY A 182 4.91 -5.60 23.80
C GLY A 182 3.57 -5.97 24.44
N LEU A 183 3.18 -7.25 24.38
CA LEU A 183 1.98 -7.76 25.07
C LEU A 183 2.08 -7.60 26.59
N PHE A 184 3.24 -7.90 27.17
CA PHE A 184 3.48 -7.66 28.59
C PHE A 184 3.39 -6.17 28.93
N PHE A 185 4.01 -5.31 28.12
CA PHE A 185 4.01 -3.86 28.28
C PHE A 185 2.59 -3.29 28.28
N ASP A 186 1.74 -3.75 27.36
CA ASP A 186 0.32 -3.36 27.28
C ASP A 186 -0.45 -3.75 28.53
N THR A 187 -0.26 -4.99 28.96
CA THR A 187 -0.86 -5.54 30.18
C THR A 187 -0.41 -4.74 31.40
N TRP A 188 0.87 -4.42 31.48
CA TRP A 188 1.45 -3.58 32.52
C TRP A 188 0.89 -2.16 32.50
N THR A 189 0.74 -1.58 31.31
CA THR A 189 0.17 -0.24 31.15
C THR A 189 -1.27 -0.18 31.67
N ARG A 190 -2.12 -1.15 31.31
CA ARG A 190 -3.51 -1.20 31.80
C ARG A 190 -3.62 -1.52 33.28
N GLY A 191 -2.83 -2.49 33.76
CA GLY A 191 -2.81 -2.88 35.17
C GLY A 191 -2.37 -1.75 36.09
N THR A 192 -1.29 -1.04 35.73
CA THR A 192 -0.80 0.11 36.52
C THR A 192 -1.79 1.29 36.52
N LEU A 193 -2.44 1.60 35.39
CA LEU A 193 -3.48 2.62 35.33
C LEU A 193 -4.65 2.31 36.29
N ALA A 194 -5.13 1.06 36.30
CA ALA A 194 -6.21 0.62 37.18
C ALA A 194 -5.83 0.72 38.67
N LEU A 195 -4.58 0.42 39.01
CA LEU A 195 -4.08 0.50 40.38
C LEU A 195 -3.90 1.95 40.84
N ILE A 196 -3.35 2.81 39.98
CA ILE A 196 -3.19 4.26 40.25
C ILE A 196 -4.53 4.94 40.48
N ALA A 197 -5.59 4.51 39.79
CA ALA A 197 -6.92 5.13 39.86
C ALA A 197 -7.51 5.20 41.29
N ALA A 198 -7.15 4.29 42.20
CA ALA A 198 -7.61 4.32 43.59
C ALA A 198 -6.67 5.06 44.55
N LEU A 199 -5.50 5.50 44.08
CA LEU A 199 -4.61 6.36 44.85
C LEU A 199 -5.12 7.80 44.85
N SER A 200 -4.78 8.56 45.89
CA SER A 200 -5.18 9.96 46.04
C SER A 200 -4.03 10.84 46.52
N GLY A 201 -4.05 12.13 46.14
CA GLY A 201 -3.07 13.12 46.57
C GLY A 201 -1.64 12.75 46.12
N GLY A 202 -0.63 13.15 46.91
CA GLY A 202 0.78 12.99 46.53
C GLY A 202 1.26 11.54 46.29
N ALA A 203 0.55 10.53 46.82
CA ALA A 203 0.84 9.12 46.51
C ALA A 203 0.51 8.77 45.06
N LYS A 204 -0.59 9.34 44.52
CA LYS A 204 -0.97 9.20 43.12
C LYS A 204 0.08 9.85 42.21
N ASP A 205 0.45 11.10 42.51
CA ASP A 205 1.43 11.85 41.71
C ASP A 205 2.79 11.15 41.68
N THR A 206 3.23 10.61 42.82
CA THR A 206 4.48 9.83 42.93
C THR A 206 4.42 8.57 42.06
N ALA A 207 3.31 7.83 42.12
CA ALA A 207 3.13 6.62 41.35
C ALA A 207 3.05 6.87 39.83
N GLU A 208 2.43 7.97 39.39
CA GLU A 208 2.40 8.39 37.98
C GLU A 208 3.78 8.83 37.47
N ALA A 209 4.54 9.56 38.30
CA ALA A 209 5.91 9.97 37.98
C ALA A 209 6.85 8.76 37.87
N ASP A 210 6.81 7.83 38.83
CA ASP A 210 7.64 6.61 38.78
C ASP A 210 7.23 5.71 37.60
N ARG A 211 5.92 5.57 37.31
CA ARG A 211 5.42 4.84 36.13
C ARG A 211 6.09 5.35 34.85
N SER A 212 6.10 6.68 34.66
CA SER A 212 6.72 7.33 33.51
C SER A 212 8.24 7.10 33.46
N ALA A 213 8.91 7.13 34.61
CA ALA A 213 10.34 6.82 34.72
C ALA A 213 10.65 5.35 34.34
N ARG A 214 9.83 4.39 34.79
CA ARG A 214 9.99 2.97 34.45
C ARG A 214 9.82 2.72 32.96
N MET A 215 8.82 3.32 32.32
CA MET A 215 8.63 3.22 30.87
C MET A 215 9.85 3.75 30.10
N LYS A 216 10.44 4.86 30.55
CA LYS A 216 11.66 5.42 29.94
C LYS A 216 12.87 4.50 30.10
N THR A 217 13.08 3.90 31.27
CA THR A 217 14.15 2.93 31.50
C THR A 217 13.95 1.66 30.65
N ALA A 218 12.71 1.16 30.59
CA ALA A 218 12.37 -0.02 29.79
C ALA A 218 12.63 0.22 28.30
N ALA A 219 12.24 1.38 27.76
CA ALA A 219 12.54 1.80 26.39
C ALA A 219 14.06 1.88 26.11
N GLY A 220 14.87 2.24 27.11
CA GLY A 220 16.33 2.21 27.01
C GLY A 220 16.89 0.81 26.79
N HIS A 221 16.37 -0.19 27.52
CA HIS A 221 16.77 -1.59 27.38
C HIS A 221 16.21 -2.24 26.10
N SER A 222 14.95 -1.99 25.77
CA SER A 222 14.33 -2.56 24.58
C SER A 222 14.94 -2.01 23.28
N LYS A 223 15.51 -0.79 23.30
CA LYS A 223 16.28 -0.20 22.18
C LYS A 223 17.51 -1.02 21.78
N THR A 224 18.07 -1.81 22.70
CA THR A 224 19.19 -2.72 22.42
C THR A 224 18.76 -4.18 22.25
N GLY A 225 17.45 -4.45 22.24
CA GLY A 225 16.88 -5.80 22.18
C GLY A 225 16.90 -6.55 23.51
N ASP A 226 17.20 -5.90 24.64
CA ASP A 226 17.18 -6.53 25.96
C ASP A 226 15.77 -6.44 26.58
N PHE A 227 14.87 -7.27 26.05
CA PHE A 227 13.48 -7.31 26.49
C PHE A 227 13.31 -7.86 27.92
N GLY A 228 14.28 -8.64 28.41
CA GLY A 228 14.28 -9.15 29.79
C GLY A 228 14.55 -8.05 30.81
N ALA A 229 15.58 -7.24 30.58
CA ALA A 229 15.87 -6.07 31.41
C ALA A 229 14.74 -5.03 31.30
N ALA A 230 14.17 -4.83 30.11
CA ALA A 230 13.04 -3.93 29.90
C ALA A 230 11.82 -4.35 30.76
N LYS A 231 11.47 -5.64 30.73
CA LYS A 231 10.41 -6.19 31.58
C LYS A 231 10.71 -5.98 33.08
N THR A 232 11.92 -6.31 33.52
CA THR A 232 12.34 -6.16 34.92
C THR A 232 12.24 -4.70 35.39
N ALA A 233 12.58 -3.74 34.52
CA ALA A 233 12.47 -2.31 34.81
C ALA A 233 11.01 -1.89 35.08
N LEU A 234 10.04 -2.40 34.30
CA LEU A 234 8.61 -2.14 34.49
C LEU A 234 8.07 -2.77 35.78
N GLU A 235 8.46 -4.01 36.08
CA GLU A 235 8.03 -4.72 37.30
C GLU A 235 8.50 -4.03 38.58
N GLY A 236 9.59 -3.25 38.51
CA GLY A 236 10.07 -2.42 39.62
C GLY A 236 9.05 -1.40 40.14
N TRP A 237 8.01 -1.06 39.37
CA TRP A 237 6.94 -0.14 39.78
C TRP A 237 6.12 -0.63 40.98
N LYS A 238 6.11 -1.95 41.25
CA LYS A 238 5.37 -2.55 42.39
C LYS A 238 5.71 -1.95 43.76
N ALA A 239 6.88 -1.30 43.89
CA ALA A 239 7.30 -0.61 45.11
C ALA A 239 6.39 0.56 45.51
N ASN A 240 5.52 1.02 44.61
CA ASN A 240 4.51 2.06 44.89
C ASN A 240 3.23 1.49 45.56
N LEU A 241 3.11 0.17 45.71
CA LEU A 241 1.92 -0.49 46.24
C LEU A 241 2.09 -0.91 47.71
N GLY A 242 0.98 -0.96 48.44
CA GLY A 242 0.96 -1.50 49.81
C GLY A 242 1.13 -3.03 49.86
N ASP A 243 0.67 -3.74 48.83
CA ASP A 243 0.91 -5.17 48.59
C ASP A 243 1.50 -5.33 47.18
N GLU A 244 2.76 -5.79 47.10
CA GLU A 244 3.42 -6.03 45.82
C GLU A 244 2.70 -7.07 44.95
N GLY A 245 1.92 -7.97 45.57
CA GLY A 245 1.14 -8.99 44.88
C GLY A 245 -0.03 -8.44 44.07
N ASP A 246 -0.47 -7.20 44.34
CA ASP A 246 -1.60 -6.60 43.61
C ASP A 246 -1.25 -6.26 42.16
N LEU A 247 0.02 -5.93 41.87
CA LEU A 247 0.46 -5.80 40.48
C LEU A 247 0.28 -7.12 39.74
N ALA A 248 0.77 -8.24 40.29
CA ALA A 248 0.67 -9.55 39.65
C ALA A 248 -0.79 -9.95 39.37
N LYS A 249 -1.71 -9.69 40.30
CA LYS A 249 -3.15 -9.95 40.11
C LYS A 249 -3.76 -9.07 39.02
N ALA A 250 -3.41 -7.78 38.97
CA ALA A 250 -3.88 -6.87 37.93
C ALA A 250 -3.39 -7.28 36.54
N LEU A 251 -2.12 -7.69 36.43
CA LEU A 251 -1.55 -8.19 35.17
C LEU A 251 -2.22 -9.49 34.72
N SER A 252 -2.45 -10.42 35.65
CA SER A 252 -3.10 -11.70 35.37
C SER A 252 -4.53 -11.51 34.85
N PHE A 253 -5.32 -10.62 35.49
CA PHE A 253 -6.67 -10.31 35.01
C PHE A 253 -6.67 -9.71 33.61
N ASP A 254 -5.79 -8.73 33.36
CA ASP A 254 -5.76 -8.03 32.08
C ASP A 254 -5.28 -8.94 30.93
N ALA A 255 -4.31 -9.83 31.20
CA ALA A 255 -3.90 -10.87 30.27
C ALA A 255 -5.05 -11.85 29.95
N LEU A 256 -5.81 -12.28 30.97
CA LEU A 256 -6.99 -13.12 30.78
C LEU A 256 -8.09 -12.40 29.98
N LEU A 257 -8.29 -11.11 30.22
CA LEU A 257 -9.24 -10.28 29.47
C LEU A 257 -8.82 -10.15 28.01
N ALA A 258 -7.54 -9.90 27.73
CA ALA A 258 -7.01 -9.84 26.38
C ALA A 258 -7.20 -11.18 25.64
N ASP A 259 -6.87 -12.30 26.28
CA ASP A 259 -7.08 -13.65 25.72
C ASP A 259 -8.58 -13.94 25.47
N TYR A 260 -9.44 -13.58 26.41
CA TYR A 260 -10.88 -13.68 26.25
C TYR A 260 -11.36 -12.89 25.03
N MET A 261 -10.95 -11.62 24.89
CA MET A 261 -11.34 -10.75 23.78
C MET A 261 -10.86 -11.30 22.43
N ALA A 262 -9.65 -11.86 22.37
CA ALA A 262 -9.08 -12.41 21.14
C ALA A 262 -9.69 -13.75 20.72
N ASN A 263 -9.92 -14.66 21.68
CA ASN A 263 -10.16 -16.07 21.37
C ASN A 263 -11.58 -16.57 21.72
N THR A 264 -12.30 -15.86 22.59
CA THR A 264 -13.54 -16.36 23.20
C THR A 264 -14.73 -15.42 23.04
N HIS A 265 -14.50 -14.11 22.99
CA HIS A 265 -15.53 -13.07 23.03
C HIS A 265 -16.61 -13.26 21.97
N ASP A 266 -16.26 -13.43 20.71
CA ASP A 266 -17.27 -13.55 19.64
C ASP A 266 -18.17 -14.78 19.80
N ARG A 267 -17.58 -15.89 20.25
CA ARG A 267 -18.33 -17.11 20.56
C ARG A 267 -19.25 -16.87 21.76
N CYS A 268 -18.75 -16.22 22.80
CA CYS A 268 -19.54 -15.81 23.95
C CYS A 268 -20.69 -14.90 23.56
N ASP A 269 -20.42 -13.78 22.90
CA ASP A 269 -21.40 -12.79 22.50
C ASP A 269 -22.49 -13.39 21.61
N PHE A 270 -22.10 -14.28 20.69
CA PHE A 270 -23.04 -15.07 19.90
C PHE A 270 -23.96 -15.94 20.76
N ILE A 271 -23.43 -16.64 21.77
CA ILE A 271 -24.24 -17.46 22.68
C ILE A 271 -25.13 -16.57 23.56
N LEU A 272 -24.62 -15.45 24.07
CA LEU A 272 -25.32 -14.55 24.99
C LEU A 272 -26.48 -13.79 24.33
N SER A 273 -26.36 -13.52 23.04
CA SER A 273 -27.40 -12.93 22.18
C SER A 273 -28.39 -13.96 21.63
N SER A 274 -28.12 -15.26 21.80
CA SER A 274 -28.97 -16.34 21.29
C SER A 274 -30.23 -16.59 22.13
N MET A 275 -31.03 -17.56 21.70
CA MET A 275 -32.23 -18.02 22.42
C MET A 275 -31.94 -19.05 23.54
N VAL A 276 -30.67 -19.37 23.80
CA VAL A 276 -30.27 -20.25 24.91
C VAL A 276 -30.80 -19.65 26.24
N PRO A 277 -31.63 -20.36 27.03
CA PRO A 277 -32.42 -19.71 28.08
C PRO A 277 -31.63 -19.19 29.29
N ASP A 278 -30.55 -19.88 29.69
CA ASP A 278 -29.66 -19.46 30.79
C ASP A 278 -28.63 -18.40 30.36
N ALA A 279 -28.55 -18.05 29.07
CA ALA A 279 -27.67 -17.00 28.57
C ALA A 279 -27.87 -15.64 29.26
N LYS A 280 -29.11 -15.34 29.67
CA LYS A 280 -29.46 -14.11 30.39
C LYS A 280 -28.71 -13.95 31.72
N ASP A 281 -28.35 -15.07 32.38
CA ASP A 281 -27.65 -15.07 33.66
C ASP A 281 -26.18 -14.68 33.47
N TYR A 282 -25.67 -14.83 32.24
CA TYR A 282 -24.28 -14.58 31.86
C TYR A 282 -24.04 -13.23 31.16
N ARG A 283 -25.09 -12.57 30.65
CA ARG A 283 -24.97 -11.33 29.85
C ARG A 283 -24.18 -10.21 30.52
N ASN A 284 -24.24 -10.11 31.84
CA ASN A 284 -23.55 -9.06 32.59
C ASN A 284 -22.18 -9.49 33.15
N HIS A 285 -21.73 -10.73 32.95
CA HIS A 285 -20.47 -11.21 33.55
C HIS A 285 -19.25 -10.41 33.10
N LEU A 286 -19.12 -10.10 31.80
CA LEU A 286 -18.01 -9.27 31.30
C LEU A 286 -18.03 -7.87 31.92
N LYS A 287 -19.20 -7.22 31.94
CA LYS A 287 -19.39 -5.91 32.57
C LYS A 287 -19.06 -5.94 34.06
N ASN A 288 -19.50 -6.98 34.76
CA ASN A 288 -19.25 -7.16 36.19
C ASN A 288 -17.77 -7.45 36.48
N ALA A 289 -17.11 -8.25 35.65
CA ALA A 289 -15.68 -8.52 35.75
C ALA A 289 -14.87 -7.22 35.60
N LYS A 290 -15.16 -6.43 34.56
CA LYS A 290 -14.55 -5.11 34.34
C LYS A 290 -14.78 -4.16 35.51
N LYS A 291 -16.02 -4.06 36.01
CA LYS A 291 -16.34 -3.26 37.20
C LYS A 291 -15.53 -3.72 38.42
N LYS A 292 -15.44 -5.02 38.66
CA LYS A 292 -14.69 -5.60 39.78
C LYS A 292 -13.20 -5.26 39.70
N ALA A 293 -12.60 -5.37 38.51
CA ALA A 293 -11.20 -5.04 38.30
C ALA A 293 -10.93 -3.53 38.40
N TYR A 294 -11.63 -2.73 37.62
CA TYR A 294 -11.26 -1.32 37.40
C TYR A 294 -11.85 -0.35 38.42
N LYS A 295 -13.03 -0.64 38.97
CA LYS A 295 -13.68 0.23 39.97
C LYS A 295 -13.51 -0.26 41.41
N GLU A 296 -13.52 -1.57 41.61
CA GLU A 296 -13.46 -2.17 42.96
C GLU A 296 -12.08 -2.74 43.30
N GLN A 297 -11.12 -2.78 42.36
CA GLN A 297 -9.78 -3.35 42.52
C GLN A 297 -9.75 -4.79 43.05
N LYS A 298 -10.80 -5.55 42.74
CA LYS A 298 -11.00 -6.96 43.14
C LYS A 298 -10.65 -7.88 41.97
N PHE A 299 -9.38 -7.90 41.58
CA PHE A 299 -8.91 -8.63 40.41
C PHE A 299 -9.20 -10.14 40.46
N THR A 300 -9.06 -10.79 41.62
CA THR A 300 -9.39 -12.21 41.77
C THR A 300 -10.88 -12.49 41.58
N GLU A 301 -11.78 -11.62 42.07
CA GLU A 301 -13.22 -11.76 41.81
C GLU A 301 -13.54 -11.50 40.33
N ALA A 302 -12.83 -10.57 39.70
CA ALA A 302 -12.98 -10.25 38.27
C ALA A 302 -12.53 -11.42 37.37
N GLU A 303 -11.39 -12.04 37.67
CA GLU A 303 -10.89 -13.23 36.99
C GLU A 303 -11.89 -14.39 37.09
N ALA A 304 -12.44 -14.63 38.29
CA ALA A 304 -13.41 -15.71 38.49
C ALA A 304 -14.65 -15.53 37.58
N LEU A 305 -15.16 -14.31 37.46
CA LEU A 305 -16.30 -14.01 36.57
C LEU A 305 -15.94 -14.23 35.09
N LEU A 306 -14.73 -13.86 34.68
CA LEU A 306 -14.28 -14.02 33.31
C LEU A 306 -14.00 -15.48 32.96
N GLN A 307 -13.40 -16.25 33.87
CA GLN A 307 -13.22 -17.69 33.75
C GLN A 307 -14.56 -18.43 33.68
N GLU A 308 -15.54 -18.02 34.49
CA GLU A 308 -16.89 -18.60 34.42
C GLU A 308 -17.51 -18.34 33.03
N LEU A 309 -17.30 -17.14 32.47
CA LEU A 309 -17.78 -16.79 31.13
C LEU A 309 -17.05 -17.58 30.03
N ILE A 310 -15.74 -17.77 30.15
CA ILE A 310 -14.96 -18.63 29.24
C ILE A 310 -15.48 -20.07 29.30
N GLY A 311 -15.69 -20.61 30.50
CA GLY A 311 -16.25 -21.95 30.70
C GLY A 311 -17.66 -22.09 30.12
N TYR A 312 -18.50 -21.06 30.27
CA TYR A 312 -19.84 -21.00 29.70
C TYR A 312 -19.83 -21.14 28.16
N SER A 313 -18.79 -20.59 27.51
CA SER A 313 -18.66 -20.47 26.05
C SER A 313 -18.36 -21.76 25.28
N SER A 314 -18.73 -22.96 25.75
CA SER A 314 -18.25 -24.21 25.15
C SER A 314 -18.63 -24.40 23.65
N PRO A 315 -17.83 -25.13 22.85
CA PRO A 315 -18.18 -25.42 21.45
C PRO A 315 -19.55 -26.10 21.28
N GLN A 316 -19.92 -26.99 22.21
CA GLN A 316 -21.23 -27.65 22.23
C GLN A 316 -22.37 -26.66 22.47
N ARG A 317 -22.17 -25.70 23.38
CA ARG A 317 -23.15 -24.63 23.61
C ARG A 317 -23.23 -23.68 22.42
N SER A 318 -22.12 -23.40 21.75
CA SER A 318 -22.12 -22.67 20.47
C SER A 318 -22.92 -23.42 19.40
N ALA A 319 -22.74 -24.74 19.29
CA ALA A 319 -23.51 -25.56 18.36
C ALA A 319 -25.02 -25.55 18.69
N LEU A 320 -25.38 -25.66 19.98
CA LEU A 320 -26.76 -25.51 20.43
C LEU A 320 -27.31 -24.12 20.09
N ALA A 321 -26.59 -23.03 20.40
CA ALA A 321 -27.00 -21.66 20.07
C ALA A 321 -27.20 -21.46 18.56
N ARG A 322 -26.29 -21.99 17.73
CA ARG A 322 -26.41 -21.99 16.26
C ARG A 322 -27.62 -22.78 15.79
N TYR A 323 -27.88 -23.93 16.39
CA TYR A 323 -29.06 -24.73 16.08
C TYR A 323 -30.35 -24.05 16.53
N MET A 324 -30.37 -23.44 17.71
CA MET A 324 -31.53 -22.70 18.21
C MET A 324 -31.88 -21.49 17.34
N ARG A 325 -30.90 -20.91 16.65
CA ARG A 325 -31.13 -19.87 15.64
C ARG A 325 -31.97 -20.36 14.46
N THR A 326 -32.08 -21.67 14.22
CA THR A 326 -32.94 -22.24 13.15
C THR A 326 -34.43 -22.20 13.48
N PHE A 327 -34.79 -21.83 14.72
CA PHE A 327 -36.18 -21.62 15.13
C PHE A 327 -36.53 -20.14 15.03
N ASP A 328 -37.56 -19.81 14.24
CA ASP A 328 -38.11 -18.46 14.17
C ASP A 328 -38.70 -18.03 15.52
N ALA A 329 -38.53 -16.75 15.87
CA ALA A 329 -39.00 -16.23 17.15
C ALA A 329 -40.53 -16.37 17.31
N SER A 330 -41.31 -16.41 16.21
CA SER A 330 -42.75 -16.64 16.26
C SER A 330 -43.14 -18.03 16.78
N LEU A 331 -42.25 -19.02 16.74
CA LEU A 331 -42.50 -20.33 17.34
C LEU A 331 -42.68 -20.26 18.86
N ARG A 332 -42.21 -19.18 19.52
CA ARG A 332 -42.44 -19.00 20.97
C ARG A 332 -43.91 -18.85 21.35
N ALA A 333 -44.80 -18.54 20.40
CA ALA A 333 -46.24 -18.54 20.63
C ALA A 333 -46.81 -19.96 20.77
N ASP A 334 -46.15 -20.97 20.16
CA ASP A 334 -46.58 -22.36 20.25
C ASP A 334 -46.27 -22.95 21.64
N LYS A 335 -47.25 -23.65 22.22
CA LYS A 335 -47.08 -24.26 23.55
C LYS A 335 -46.12 -25.46 23.48
N GLY A 336 -46.21 -26.29 22.44
CA GLY A 336 -45.37 -27.47 22.29
C GLY A 336 -43.88 -27.12 22.15
N PHE A 337 -43.57 -26.05 21.42
CA PHE A 337 -42.21 -25.53 21.30
C PHE A 337 -41.71 -24.93 22.61
N ARG A 338 -42.55 -24.20 23.36
CA ARG A 338 -42.19 -23.69 24.70
C ARG A 338 -41.87 -24.83 25.68
N ASP A 339 -42.65 -25.91 25.66
CA ASP A 339 -42.41 -27.08 26.50
C ASP A 339 -41.09 -27.78 26.10
N ALA A 340 -40.80 -27.91 24.81
CA ALA A 340 -39.53 -28.46 24.30
C ALA A 340 -38.32 -27.58 24.66
N LEU A 341 -38.45 -26.25 24.59
CA LEU A 341 -37.43 -25.31 25.03
C LEU A 341 -37.18 -25.42 26.55
N ALA A 342 -38.23 -25.59 27.35
CA ALA A 342 -38.10 -25.77 28.80
C ALA A 342 -37.41 -27.11 29.15
N ALA A 343 -37.70 -28.19 28.43
CA ALA A 343 -37.03 -29.47 28.59
C ALA A 343 -35.55 -29.40 28.19
N ALA A 344 -35.25 -28.75 27.05
CA ALA A 344 -33.89 -28.49 26.61
C ALA A 344 -33.12 -27.62 27.63
N ASP A 345 -33.77 -26.60 28.21
CA ASP A 345 -33.19 -25.77 29.26
C ASP A 345 -32.75 -26.59 30.48
N ALA A 346 -33.63 -27.46 30.99
CA ALA A 346 -33.34 -28.28 32.16
C ALA A 346 -32.11 -29.18 31.98
N LYS A 347 -31.81 -29.63 30.76
CA LYS A 347 -30.62 -30.44 30.44
C LYS A 347 -29.36 -29.62 30.21
N GLN A 348 -29.48 -28.41 29.66
CA GLN A 348 -28.32 -27.62 29.23
C GLN A 348 -27.86 -26.57 30.24
N LYS A 349 -28.57 -26.34 31.35
CA LYS A 349 -28.16 -25.36 32.38
C LYS A 349 -26.68 -25.50 32.75
N PHE A 350 -25.93 -24.41 32.64
CA PHE A 350 -24.49 -24.40 32.93
C PHE A 350 -24.18 -24.82 34.37
N LYS A 351 -24.87 -24.20 35.34
CA LYS A 351 -24.86 -24.63 36.76
C LYS A 351 -25.93 -25.71 36.99
N GLY A 352 -25.78 -26.85 36.30
CA GLY A 352 -26.76 -27.94 36.30
C GLY A 352 -26.26 -29.17 35.55
N ALA A 353 -27.15 -29.83 34.80
CA ALA A 353 -26.78 -31.02 34.03
C ALA A 353 -25.76 -30.74 32.91
N ASN A 354 -25.66 -29.48 32.45
CA ASN A 354 -24.70 -29.00 31.46
C ASN A 354 -24.48 -29.95 30.26
N ASP A 355 -25.59 -30.39 29.65
CA ASP A 355 -25.60 -31.22 28.45
C ASP A 355 -26.24 -30.48 27.25
N PRO A 356 -25.51 -29.51 26.63
CA PRO A 356 -26.00 -28.82 25.43
C PRO A 356 -26.21 -29.76 24.23
N ALA A 357 -25.44 -30.84 24.15
CA ALA A 357 -25.54 -31.80 23.05
C ALA A 357 -26.84 -32.62 23.16
N GLY A 358 -27.18 -33.10 24.35
CA GLY A 358 -28.45 -33.77 24.62
C GLY A 358 -29.65 -32.85 24.47
N ALA A 359 -29.55 -31.59 24.90
CA ALA A 359 -30.59 -30.59 24.66
C ALA A 359 -30.80 -30.34 23.14
N MET A 360 -29.72 -30.27 22.36
CA MET A 360 -29.81 -30.17 20.90
C MET A 360 -30.45 -31.43 20.29
N ALA A 361 -30.11 -32.63 20.80
CA ALA A 361 -30.71 -33.88 20.34
C ALA A 361 -32.22 -33.94 20.62
N ASP A 362 -32.66 -33.53 21.81
CA ASP A 362 -34.09 -33.45 22.16
C ASP A 362 -34.85 -32.47 21.25
N LEU A 363 -34.26 -31.30 21.00
CA LEU A 363 -34.84 -30.31 20.08
C LEU A 363 -34.94 -30.86 18.65
N LYS A 364 -33.98 -31.68 18.19
CA LYS A 364 -34.07 -32.39 16.90
C LYS A 364 -35.17 -33.46 16.89
N VAL A 365 -35.39 -34.16 18.00
CA VAL A 365 -36.50 -35.11 18.12
C VAL A 365 -37.84 -34.36 18.02
N TRP A 366 -37.97 -33.25 18.74
CA TRP A 366 -39.15 -32.39 18.65
C TRP A 366 -39.35 -31.83 17.23
N GLU A 367 -38.28 -31.38 16.59
CA GLU A 367 -38.30 -30.89 15.20
C GLU A 367 -38.86 -31.95 14.23
N ASN A 368 -38.38 -33.19 14.36
CA ASN A 368 -38.82 -34.31 13.53
C ASN A 368 -40.29 -34.68 13.75
N ALA A 369 -40.81 -34.49 14.96
CA ALA A 369 -42.22 -34.70 15.28
C ALA A 369 -43.12 -33.55 14.79
N ASN A 370 -42.57 -32.35 14.58
CA ASN A 370 -43.34 -31.13 14.28
C ASN A 370 -42.97 -30.51 12.92
N ARG A 371 -42.79 -31.36 11.89
CA ARG A 371 -42.28 -30.96 10.56
C ARG A 371 -43.06 -29.84 9.88
N VAL A 372 -44.37 -29.75 10.06
CA VAL A 372 -45.21 -28.71 9.41
C VAL A 372 -44.93 -27.33 10.01
N LEU A 373 -44.94 -27.21 11.34
CA LEU A 373 -44.55 -25.99 12.07
C LEU A 373 -43.10 -25.59 11.75
N MET A 374 -42.20 -26.56 11.67
CA MET A 374 -40.81 -26.31 11.31
C MET A 374 -40.63 -25.89 9.86
N ARG A 375 -41.45 -26.36 8.92
CA ARG A 375 -41.46 -25.82 7.55
C ARG A 375 -41.88 -24.37 7.52
N GLN A 376 -42.92 -23.97 8.26
CA GLN A 376 -43.34 -22.57 8.36
C GLN A 376 -42.25 -21.69 8.98
N SER A 377 -41.64 -22.16 10.08
CA SER A 377 -40.53 -21.47 10.75
C SER A 377 -39.31 -21.33 9.86
N ARG A 378 -38.85 -22.43 9.23
CA ARG A 378 -37.73 -22.44 8.30
C ARG A 378 -38.01 -21.56 7.10
N SER A 379 -39.20 -21.58 6.51
CA SER A 379 -39.51 -20.72 5.36
C SER A 379 -39.45 -19.23 5.72
N LYS A 380 -39.96 -18.81 6.89
CA LYS A 380 -39.82 -17.41 7.36
C LYS A 380 -38.36 -16.99 7.57
N GLN A 381 -37.52 -17.90 8.08
CA GLN A 381 -36.09 -17.64 8.23
C GLN A 381 -35.32 -17.68 6.91
N ILE A 382 -35.70 -18.59 6.00
CA ILE A 382 -35.12 -18.75 4.68
C ILE A 382 -35.37 -17.48 3.86
N VAL A 383 -36.56 -16.88 3.91
CA VAL A 383 -36.82 -15.59 3.23
C VAL A 383 -35.82 -14.53 3.68
N LYS A 384 -35.64 -14.35 4.99
CA LYS A 384 -34.67 -13.37 5.54
C LYS A 384 -33.21 -13.71 5.18
N ALA A 385 -32.85 -14.99 5.12
CA ALA A 385 -31.49 -15.43 4.80
C ALA A 385 -31.17 -15.37 3.30
N LEU A 386 -32.16 -15.67 2.44
CA LEU A 386 -32.05 -15.60 1.00
C LEU A 386 -32.09 -14.15 0.51
N GLU A 387 -32.81 -13.25 1.19
CA GLU A 387 -32.84 -11.82 0.87
C GLU A 387 -31.45 -11.21 0.94
N LYS A 388 -30.67 -11.53 1.97
CA LYS A 388 -29.27 -11.08 2.08
C LYS A 388 -28.41 -11.60 0.92
N LYS A 389 -28.58 -12.86 0.51
CA LYS A 389 -27.82 -13.45 -0.62
C LYS A 389 -28.23 -12.85 -1.96
N TYR A 390 -29.53 -12.61 -2.13
CA TYR A 390 -30.10 -11.92 -3.27
C TYR A 390 -29.51 -10.51 -3.41
N GLU A 391 -29.57 -9.69 -2.35
CA GLU A 391 -29.04 -8.32 -2.38
C GLU A 391 -27.52 -8.26 -2.63
N ALA A 392 -26.77 -9.29 -2.21
CA ALA A 392 -25.34 -9.39 -2.52
C ALA A 392 -25.11 -9.72 -4.01
N LEU A 393 -25.81 -10.73 -4.54
CA LEU A 393 -25.67 -11.15 -5.94
C LEU A 393 -26.22 -10.15 -6.95
N LYS A 394 -27.32 -9.47 -6.60
CA LYS A 394 -27.94 -8.41 -7.42
C LYS A 394 -26.96 -7.29 -7.79
N LYS A 395 -25.97 -7.04 -6.93
CA LYS A 395 -24.95 -6.00 -7.13
C LYS A 395 -23.81 -6.41 -8.07
N VAL A 396 -23.64 -7.71 -8.32
CA VAL A 396 -22.46 -8.26 -9.02
C VAL A 396 -22.80 -9.08 -10.26
N LEU A 397 -24.03 -9.58 -10.40
CA LEU A 397 -24.50 -10.28 -11.60
C LEU A 397 -24.90 -9.27 -12.69
N ALA A 398 -24.77 -9.70 -13.95
CA ALA A 398 -25.24 -9.00 -15.13
C ALA A 398 -26.35 -9.82 -15.83
N ASP A 399 -26.94 -9.27 -16.90
CA ASP A 399 -27.92 -10.00 -17.69
C ASP A 399 -27.27 -11.09 -18.56
N PRO A 400 -27.94 -12.25 -18.73
CA PRO A 400 -29.33 -12.56 -18.34
C PRO A 400 -29.52 -13.09 -16.89
N GLU A 401 -28.46 -13.34 -16.13
CA GLU A 401 -28.56 -13.98 -14.80
C GLU A 401 -29.23 -13.08 -13.76
N LEU A 402 -28.96 -11.78 -13.82
CA LEU A 402 -29.57 -10.79 -12.93
C LEU A 402 -31.09 -10.78 -13.09
N SER A 403 -31.56 -10.69 -14.33
CA SER A 403 -32.99 -10.77 -14.64
C SER A 403 -33.64 -12.05 -14.11
N ASP A 404 -33.00 -13.21 -14.28
CA ASP A 404 -33.55 -14.49 -13.83
C ASP A 404 -33.54 -14.62 -12.29
N LEU A 405 -32.50 -14.09 -11.63
CA LEU A 405 -32.43 -14.01 -10.17
C LEU A 405 -33.56 -13.13 -9.62
N THR A 406 -33.76 -11.94 -10.17
CA THR A 406 -34.83 -11.03 -9.73
C THR A 406 -36.20 -11.64 -9.96
N ALA A 407 -36.48 -12.17 -11.15
CA ALA A 407 -37.76 -12.80 -11.45
C ALA A 407 -38.07 -13.99 -10.53
N THR A 408 -37.09 -14.86 -10.29
CA THR A 408 -37.24 -16.03 -9.41
C THR A 408 -37.39 -15.60 -7.94
N TRP A 409 -36.64 -14.58 -7.51
CA TRP A 409 -36.71 -14.03 -6.15
C TRP A 409 -38.06 -13.37 -5.86
N ASP A 410 -38.54 -12.52 -6.77
CA ASP A 410 -39.79 -11.79 -6.59
C ASP A 410 -41.00 -12.76 -6.55
N ALA A 411 -40.99 -13.79 -7.40
CA ALA A 411 -42.00 -14.84 -7.38
C ALA A 411 -41.97 -15.67 -6.08
N HIS A 412 -40.77 -15.95 -5.56
CA HIS A 412 -40.60 -16.61 -4.26
C HIS A 412 -41.10 -15.71 -3.11
N LYS A 413 -40.70 -14.44 -3.09
CA LYS A 413 -41.06 -13.47 -2.04
C LYS A 413 -42.56 -13.22 -2.00
N ALA A 414 -43.23 -13.08 -3.15
CA ALA A 414 -44.67 -12.92 -3.22
C ALA A 414 -45.43 -14.10 -2.57
N LEU A 415 -45.04 -15.35 -2.83
CA LEU A 415 -45.66 -16.52 -2.21
C LEU A 415 -45.33 -16.63 -0.72
N ALA A 416 -44.13 -16.22 -0.31
CA ALA A 416 -43.71 -16.23 1.08
C ALA A 416 -44.45 -15.18 1.91
N ASP A 417 -44.62 -13.96 1.38
CA ASP A 417 -45.38 -12.87 2.01
C ASP A 417 -46.87 -13.23 2.10
N ALA A 418 -47.40 -13.98 1.12
CA ALA A 418 -48.74 -14.56 1.16
C ALA A 418 -48.89 -15.75 2.14
N GLY A 419 -47.81 -16.18 2.82
CA GLY A 419 -47.83 -17.29 3.77
C GLY A 419 -48.01 -18.67 3.13
N ASN A 420 -47.81 -18.81 1.81
CA ASN A 420 -47.95 -20.06 1.09
C ASN A 420 -46.63 -20.84 1.05
N PHE A 421 -46.51 -21.84 1.92
CA PHE A 421 -45.32 -22.67 2.08
C PHE A 421 -45.53 -24.13 1.67
N ASP A 422 -46.50 -24.39 0.80
CA ASP A 422 -46.64 -25.71 0.18
C ASP A 422 -45.36 -26.08 -0.60
N LYS A 423 -44.99 -27.36 -0.61
CA LYS A 423 -43.74 -27.80 -1.22
C LYS A 423 -43.75 -27.62 -2.73
N ASP A 424 -44.90 -27.89 -3.37
CA ASP A 424 -45.01 -28.05 -4.81
C ASP A 424 -45.71 -26.83 -5.45
N ALA A 425 -46.50 -26.08 -4.68
CA ALA A 425 -47.21 -24.87 -5.15
C ALA A 425 -46.90 -23.58 -4.36
N GLY A 426 -46.12 -23.65 -3.27
CA GLY A 426 -45.75 -22.51 -2.44
C GLY A 426 -44.37 -21.93 -2.75
N ALA A 427 -43.89 -21.01 -1.92
CA ALA A 427 -42.56 -20.41 -2.04
C ALA A 427 -41.40 -21.43 -2.19
N PRO A 428 -41.43 -22.63 -1.54
CA PRO A 428 -40.41 -23.65 -1.70
C PRO A 428 -40.16 -24.17 -3.12
N GLN A 429 -41.12 -24.06 -4.04
CA GLN A 429 -40.94 -24.54 -5.42
C GLN A 429 -39.76 -23.87 -6.14
N TYR A 430 -39.44 -22.62 -5.77
CA TYR A 430 -38.34 -21.85 -6.35
C TYR A 430 -36.97 -22.17 -5.74
N HIS A 431 -36.90 -22.95 -4.66
CA HIS A 431 -35.65 -23.20 -3.94
C HIS A 431 -34.59 -23.88 -4.82
N VAL A 432 -34.97 -24.79 -5.72
CA VAL A 432 -34.00 -25.47 -6.60
C VAL A 432 -33.35 -24.47 -7.55
N LYS A 433 -34.15 -23.60 -8.17
CA LYS A 433 -33.66 -22.58 -9.11
C LYS A 433 -32.85 -21.50 -8.39
N LEU A 434 -33.34 -20.98 -7.25
CA LEU A 434 -32.60 -20.05 -6.40
C LEU A 434 -31.27 -20.65 -5.93
N ASN A 435 -31.24 -21.93 -5.55
CA ASN A 435 -30.00 -22.59 -5.17
C ASN A 435 -28.99 -22.67 -6.32
N ALA A 436 -29.45 -22.92 -7.55
CA ALA A 436 -28.61 -22.93 -8.75
C ALA A 436 -28.04 -21.55 -9.06
N LEU A 437 -28.88 -20.50 -9.04
CA LEU A 437 -28.46 -19.10 -9.19
C LEU A 437 -27.49 -18.67 -8.09
N PHE A 438 -27.75 -19.04 -6.84
CA PHE A 438 -26.87 -18.75 -5.72
C PHE A 438 -25.53 -19.49 -5.76
N GLN A 439 -25.38 -20.55 -6.57
CA GLN A 439 -24.05 -21.14 -6.82
C GLN A 439 -23.15 -20.19 -7.62
N LEU A 440 -23.69 -19.26 -8.41
CA LEU A 440 -22.90 -18.29 -9.16
C LEU A 440 -22.00 -17.46 -8.25
N MET A 441 -22.41 -17.23 -7.00
CA MET A 441 -21.61 -16.53 -5.98
C MET A 441 -20.23 -17.14 -5.78
N LYS A 442 -20.08 -18.47 -5.99
CA LYS A 442 -18.80 -19.16 -5.83
C LYS A 442 -17.77 -18.80 -6.89
N VAL A 443 -18.23 -18.32 -8.05
CA VAL A 443 -17.40 -18.10 -9.24
C VAL A 443 -17.41 -16.64 -9.70
N VAL A 444 -18.00 -15.71 -8.93
CA VAL A 444 -18.04 -14.28 -9.27
C VAL A 444 -16.63 -13.71 -9.39
N ASP A 445 -15.76 -14.00 -8.41
CA ASP A 445 -14.39 -13.49 -8.41
C ASP A 445 -13.56 -14.09 -9.56
N GLU A 446 -13.73 -15.39 -9.82
CA GLU A 446 -13.08 -16.09 -10.93
C GLU A 446 -13.53 -15.54 -12.30
N ARG A 447 -14.82 -15.25 -12.46
CA ARG A 447 -15.36 -14.60 -13.67
C ARG A 447 -14.83 -13.17 -13.83
N ARG A 448 -14.69 -12.44 -12.71
CA ARG A 448 -14.09 -11.11 -12.71
C ARG A 448 -12.61 -11.18 -13.11
N GLU A 449 -11.89 -12.17 -12.64
CA GLU A 449 -10.51 -12.43 -13.04
C GLU A 449 -10.41 -12.74 -14.53
N MET A 450 -11.29 -13.61 -15.07
CA MET A 450 -11.35 -13.87 -16.52
C MET A 450 -11.55 -12.57 -17.32
N ALA A 451 -12.49 -11.71 -16.89
CA ALA A 451 -12.72 -10.41 -17.53
C ALA A 451 -11.50 -9.47 -17.42
N GLN A 452 -10.81 -9.46 -16.28
CA GLN A 452 -9.58 -8.68 -16.08
C GLN A 452 -8.45 -9.18 -16.98
N ILE A 453 -8.30 -10.50 -17.16
CA ILE A 453 -7.33 -11.07 -18.10
C ILE A 453 -7.64 -10.60 -19.51
N LEU A 454 -8.90 -10.70 -19.97
CA LEU A 454 -9.29 -10.27 -21.31
C LEU A 454 -9.15 -8.76 -21.52
N GLN A 455 -9.39 -7.96 -20.48
CA GLN A 455 -9.17 -6.51 -20.53
C GLN A 455 -7.67 -6.18 -20.67
N ARG A 456 -6.82 -6.90 -19.93
CA ARG A 456 -5.36 -6.69 -19.95
C ARG A 456 -4.70 -7.28 -21.19
N TYR A 457 -5.26 -8.35 -21.73
CA TYR A 457 -4.77 -9.07 -22.92
C TYR A 457 -5.91 -9.25 -23.95
N PRO A 458 -6.30 -8.18 -24.67
CA PRO A 458 -7.43 -8.24 -25.61
C PRO A 458 -7.32 -9.32 -26.69
N ALA A 459 -6.10 -9.66 -27.11
CA ALA A 459 -5.85 -10.73 -28.08
C ALA A 459 -6.30 -12.13 -27.59
N ALA A 460 -6.38 -12.35 -26.28
CA ALA A 460 -6.88 -13.61 -25.71
C ALA A 460 -8.38 -13.83 -26.01
N ALA A 461 -9.13 -12.77 -26.33
CA ALA A 461 -10.54 -12.88 -26.70
C ALA A 461 -10.74 -13.72 -27.97
N GLY A 462 -9.79 -13.71 -28.92
CA GLY A 462 -9.88 -14.44 -30.19
C GLY A 462 -9.68 -15.97 -30.11
N TYR A 463 -9.55 -16.52 -28.89
CA TYR A 463 -9.39 -17.95 -28.59
C TYR A 463 -10.68 -18.58 -28.03
N ASP A 464 -11.69 -17.77 -27.72
CA ASP A 464 -13.03 -18.21 -27.32
C ASP A 464 -13.09 -19.16 -26.10
N PHE A 465 -12.09 -19.15 -25.21
CA PHE A 465 -12.06 -20.04 -24.03
C PHE A 465 -13.20 -19.80 -23.03
N GLN A 466 -13.79 -18.61 -23.03
CA GLN A 466 -14.98 -18.29 -22.22
C GLN A 466 -16.30 -18.77 -22.83
N GLN A 467 -16.31 -19.23 -24.09
CA GLN A 467 -17.51 -19.61 -24.83
C GLN A 467 -18.38 -20.66 -24.09
N PRO A 468 -17.81 -21.72 -23.47
CA PRO A 468 -18.63 -22.70 -22.74
C PRO A 468 -19.37 -22.09 -21.55
N VAL A 469 -18.73 -21.16 -20.82
CA VAL A 469 -19.35 -20.42 -19.70
C VAL A 469 -20.47 -19.53 -20.24
N ASN A 470 -20.18 -18.73 -21.28
CA ASN A 470 -21.15 -17.81 -21.87
C ASN A 470 -22.37 -18.53 -22.47
N ASN A 471 -22.15 -19.65 -23.16
CA ASN A 471 -23.24 -20.48 -23.71
C ASN A 471 -24.12 -21.07 -22.60
N ALA A 472 -23.53 -21.57 -21.50
CA ALA A 472 -24.28 -22.12 -20.38
C ALA A 472 -25.09 -21.04 -19.64
N LEU A 473 -24.53 -19.83 -19.48
CA LEU A 473 -25.23 -18.69 -18.88
C LEU A 473 -26.40 -18.22 -19.76
N ALA A 474 -26.18 -18.09 -21.07
CA ALA A 474 -27.22 -17.73 -22.04
C ALA A 474 -28.35 -18.77 -22.06
N ALA A 475 -28.03 -20.06 -21.89
CA ALA A 475 -29.01 -21.14 -21.79
C ALA A 475 -29.64 -21.30 -20.38
N GLN A 476 -29.33 -20.42 -19.42
CA GLN A 476 -29.78 -20.48 -18.02
C GLN A 476 -29.40 -21.78 -17.29
N LYS A 477 -28.32 -22.43 -17.74
CA LYS A 477 -27.79 -23.66 -17.15
C LYS A 477 -26.68 -23.35 -16.13
N TYR A 478 -27.04 -22.68 -15.04
CA TYR A 478 -26.08 -22.17 -14.06
C TYR A 478 -25.12 -23.22 -13.45
N PRO A 479 -25.55 -24.46 -13.15
CA PRO A 479 -24.62 -25.49 -12.68
C PRO A 479 -23.55 -25.86 -13.73
N GLU A 480 -23.92 -25.90 -15.01
CA GLU A 480 -22.97 -26.15 -16.11
C GLU A 480 -22.00 -24.96 -16.26
N ALA A 481 -22.50 -23.72 -16.13
CA ALA A 481 -21.64 -22.52 -16.15
C ALA A 481 -20.62 -22.54 -15.01
N VAL A 482 -21.06 -22.84 -13.79
CA VAL A 482 -20.17 -22.97 -12.60
C VAL A 482 -19.12 -24.06 -12.80
N ALA A 483 -19.50 -25.20 -13.40
CA ALA A 483 -18.56 -26.29 -13.67
C ALA A 483 -17.53 -25.95 -14.76
N ALA A 484 -17.89 -25.08 -15.72
CA ALA A 484 -17.00 -24.68 -16.81
C ALA A 484 -15.97 -23.60 -16.42
N VAL A 485 -16.24 -22.78 -15.38
CA VAL A 485 -15.37 -21.66 -14.98
C VAL A 485 -13.93 -22.09 -14.67
N PRO A 486 -13.66 -23.13 -13.86
CA PRO A 486 -12.28 -23.49 -13.53
C PRO A 486 -11.43 -23.86 -14.76
N GLY A 487 -12.02 -24.56 -15.74
CA GLY A 487 -11.34 -24.92 -17.00
C GLY A 487 -11.07 -23.71 -17.88
N ALA A 488 -12.07 -22.84 -18.08
CA ALA A 488 -11.91 -21.61 -18.85
C ALA A 488 -10.88 -20.66 -18.23
N LEU A 489 -10.92 -20.49 -16.91
CA LEU A 489 -9.98 -19.65 -16.17
C LEU A 489 -8.55 -20.20 -16.24
N ALA A 490 -8.35 -21.52 -16.14
CA ALA A 490 -7.03 -22.12 -16.26
C ALA A 490 -6.40 -21.84 -17.64
N LEU A 491 -7.18 -21.94 -18.72
CA LEU A 491 -6.73 -21.61 -20.07
C LEU A 491 -6.42 -20.11 -20.22
N LEU A 492 -7.30 -19.24 -19.73
CA LEU A 492 -7.08 -17.79 -19.75
C LEU A 492 -5.87 -17.36 -18.92
N ARG A 493 -5.60 -18.01 -17.77
CA ARG A 493 -4.39 -17.75 -16.96
C ARG A 493 -3.10 -18.13 -17.67
N ALA A 494 -3.14 -19.08 -18.61
CA ALA A 494 -1.98 -19.47 -19.41
C ALA A 494 -1.76 -18.59 -20.66
N MET A 495 -2.78 -17.85 -21.12
CA MET A 495 -2.69 -16.99 -22.29
C MET A 495 -1.65 -15.87 -22.21
N PRO A 496 -1.47 -15.16 -21.08
CA PRO A 496 -0.44 -14.13 -20.96
C PRO A 496 0.95 -14.60 -21.39
N ALA A 497 1.40 -15.74 -20.86
CA ALA A 497 2.73 -16.30 -21.18
C ALA A 497 2.86 -16.66 -22.66
N TYR A 498 1.80 -17.23 -23.26
CA TYR A 498 1.79 -17.55 -24.69
C TYR A 498 1.82 -16.29 -25.57
N LEU A 499 0.98 -15.30 -25.27
CA LEU A 499 0.93 -14.04 -26.03
C LEU A 499 2.24 -13.25 -25.92
N GLU A 500 2.89 -13.27 -24.76
CA GLU A 500 4.21 -12.67 -24.56
C GLU A 500 5.28 -13.39 -25.38
N ALA A 501 5.32 -14.73 -25.37
CA ALA A 501 6.25 -15.50 -26.21
C ALA A 501 5.98 -15.30 -27.71
N LYS A 502 4.70 -15.26 -28.12
CA LYS A 502 4.29 -14.98 -29.51
C LYS A 502 4.79 -13.62 -29.96
N GLN A 503 4.52 -12.58 -29.17
CA GLN A 503 4.95 -11.22 -29.48
C GLN A 503 6.48 -11.14 -29.58
N ALA A 504 7.22 -11.76 -28.65
CA ALA A 504 8.68 -11.79 -28.71
C ALA A 504 9.22 -12.48 -29.98
N ALA A 505 8.59 -13.56 -30.43
CA ALA A 505 8.95 -14.24 -31.67
C ALA A 505 8.59 -13.42 -32.92
N GLU A 506 7.44 -12.76 -32.96
CA GLU A 506 7.05 -11.85 -34.06
C GLU A 506 7.99 -10.65 -34.15
N ASP A 507 8.35 -10.07 -33.01
CA ASP A 507 9.30 -8.97 -32.92
C ASP A 507 10.69 -9.38 -33.40
N LEU A 508 11.16 -10.57 -32.99
CA LEU A 508 12.43 -11.12 -33.44
C LEU A 508 12.42 -11.34 -34.96
N LEU A 509 11.35 -11.94 -35.49
CA LEU A 509 11.20 -12.18 -36.92
C LEU A 509 11.25 -10.88 -37.72
N ALA A 510 10.69 -9.78 -37.19
CA ALA A 510 10.70 -8.47 -37.83
C ALA A 510 12.08 -7.77 -37.86
N VAL A 511 13.03 -8.17 -37.01
CA VAL A 511 14.36 -7.55 -36.93
C VAL A 511 15.46 -8.38 -37.60
N LEU A 512 15.19 -9.65 -37.90
CA LEU A 512 16.12 -10.50 -38.62
C LEU A 512 16.34 -9.98 -40.07
N PRO A 513 17.57 -9.99 -40.59
CA PRO A 513 17.85 -9.64 -41.97
C PRO A 513 17.06 -10.51 -42.96
N GLY A 514 16.60 -9.91 -44.05
CA GLY A 514 15.81 -10.62 -45.07
C GLY A 514 16.57 -11.71 -45.84
N ASP A 515 17.90 -11.73 -45.74
CA ASP A 515 18.80 -12.75 -46.31
C ASP A 515 19.18 -13.86 -45.31
N ALA A 516 18.68 -13.81 -44.06
CA ALA A 516 18.93 -14.82 -43.03
C ALA A 516 17.89 -15.96 -43.04
N ASP A 517 17.67 -16.60 -44.19
CA ASP A 517 16.65 -17.65 -44.40
C ASP A 517 16.76 -18.80 -43.38
N GLU A 518 17.97 -19.15 -42.96
CA GLU A 518 18.24 -20.19 -41.96
C GLU A 518 17.71 -19.84 -40.55
N LEU A 519 17.44 -18.56 -40.28
CA LEU A 519 16.90 -18.06 -39.02
C LEU A 519 15.42 -17.67 -39.13
N THR A 520 14.98 -17.10 -40.24
CA THR A 520 13.60 -16.63 -40.40
C THR A 520 12.62 -17.79 -40.59
N GLY A 521 12.98 -18.80 -41.39
CA GLY A 521 12.13 -19.95 -41.70
C GLY A 521 11.73 -20.80 -40.48
N PRO A 522 12.67 -21.26 -39.64
CA PRO A 522 12.35 -22.06 -38.45
C PRO A 522 11.51 -21.31 -37.41
N LEU A 523 11.76 -20.00 -37.22
CA LEU A 523 11.02 -19.17 -36.27
C LEU A 523 9.57 -18.95 -36.71
N ASP A 524 9.32 -18.67 -37.99
CA ASP A 524 7.97 -18.54 -38.55
C ASP A 524 7.18 -19.87 -38.46
N ALA A 525 7.84 -21.01 -38.70
CA ALA A 525 7.23 -22.33 -38.54
C ALA A 525 6.85 -22.62 -37.07
N ALA A 526 7.71 -22.23 -36.11
CA ALA A 526 7.44 -22.37 -34.69
C ALA A 526 6.25 -21.50 -34.24
N LEU A 527 6.19 -20.25 -34.71
CA LEU A 527 5.06 -19.34 -34.47
C LEU A 527 3.73 -19.95 -34.94
N LYS A 528 3.69 -20.45 -36.18
CA LYS A 528 2.50 -21.10 -36.75
C LYS A 528 2.09 -22.35 -35.98
N THR A 529 3.06 -23.15 -35.55
CA THR A 529 2.81 -24.37 -34.76
C THR A 529 2.24 -24.02 -33.39
N ALA A 530 2.82 -23.04 -32.70
CA ALA A 530 2.35 -22.60 -31.38
C ALA A 530 0.93 -22.01 -31.44
N GLU A 531 0.58 -21.24 -32.48
CA GLU A 531 -0.80 -20.76 -32.71
C GLU A 531 -1.79 -21.92 -32.84
N VAL A 532 -1.45 -22.97 -33.59
CA VAL A 532 -2.30 -24.17 -33.71
C VAL A 532 -2.46 -24.87 -32.36
N THR A 533 -1.38 -25.03 -31.59
CA THR A 533 -1.41 -25.65 -30.25
C THR A 533 -2.26 -24.84 -29.26
N ALA A 534 -2.11 -23.51 -29.24
CA ALA A 534 -2.89 -22.63 -28.37
C ALA A 534 -4.38 -22.68 -28.72
N ARG A 535 -4.73 -22.62 -30.02
CA ARG A 535 -6.13 -22.80 -30.48
C ARG A 535 -6.67 -24.20 -30.22
N GLY A 536 -5.81 -25.21 -30.16
CA GLY A 536 -6.14 -26.57 -29.77
C GLY A 536 -6.47 -26.75 -28.29
N GLY A 537 -6.37 -25.70 -27.47
CA GLY A 537 -6.69 -25.72 -26.04
C GLY A 537 -5.51 -25.98 -25.12
N ASP A 538 -4.27 -25.79 -25.60
CA ASP A 538 -3.06 -25.93 -24.78
C ASP A 538 -2.12 -24.71 -24.90
N PRO A 539 -2.54 -23.52 -24.45
CA PRO A 539 -1.72 -22.31 -24.49
C PRO A 539 -0.45 -22.44 -23.62
N ALA A 540 -0.47 -23.24 -22.55
CA ALA A 540 0.70 -23.47 -21.72
C ALA A 540 1.79 -24.22 -22.49
N LYS A 541 1.42 -25.29 -23.22
CA LYS A 541 2.34 -25.99 -24.10
C LYS A 541 2.82 -25.10 -25.24
N ALA A 542 1.92 -24.36 -25.90
CA ALA A 542 2.27 -23.43 -26.96
C ALA A 542 3.31 -22.39 -26.49
N ALA A 543 3.13 -21.82 -25.29
CA ALA A 543 4.10 -20.93 -24.67
C ALA A 543 5.45 -21.65 -24.47
N SER A 544 5.46 -22.85 -23.89
CA SER A 544 6.68 -23.59 -23.60
C SER A 544 7.48 -23.99 -24.85
N GLU A 545 6.79 -24.42 -25.91
CA GLU A 545 7.42 -24.84 -27.18
C GLU A 545 8.01 -23.63 -27.91
N LEU A 546 7.26 -22.53 -27.97
CA LEU A 546 7.76 -21.31 -28.60
C LEU A 546 8.90 -20.67 -27.79
N GLN A 547 8.78 -20.67 -26.46
CA GLN A 547 9.85 -20.20 -25.58
C GLN A 547 11.12 -21.06 -25.72
N ALA A 548 10.98 -22.38 -25.90
CA ALA A 548 12.13 -23.25 -26.16
C ALA A 548 12.86 -22.92 -27.48
N VAL A 549 12.12 -22.48 -28.51
CA VAL A 549 12.72 -21.97 -29.75
C VAL A 549 13.44 -20.65 -29.50
N LEU A 550 12.81 -19.71 -28.79
CA LEU A 550 13.42 -18.41 -28.46
C LEU A 550 14.65 -18.53 -27.55
N ASP A 551 14.66 -19.50 -26.63
CA ASP A 551 15.80 -19.83 -25.78
C ASP A 551 16.88 -20.66 -26.53
N GLY A 552 16.65 -20.95 -27.81
CA GLY A 552 17.60 -21.61 -28.70
C GLY A 552 18.87 -20.80 -28.93
N THR A 553 19.95 -21.49 -29.30
CA THR A 553 21.30 -20.92 -29.49
C THR A 553 21.37 -19.74 -30.45
N ASP A 554 20.47 -19.71 -31.42
CA ASP A 554 20.55 -18.77 -32.54
C ASP A 554 19.68 -17.53 -32.34
N TYR A 555 18.87 -17.50 -31.27
CA TYR A 555 17.91 -16.42 -30.99
C TYR A 555 18.05 -15.80 -29.60
N MET A 556 18.50 -16.57 -28.60
CA MET A 556 18.43 -16.19 -27.19
C MET A 556 19.14 -14.86 -26.87
N ASP A 557 20.30 -14.57 -27.45
CA ASP A 557 21.03 -13.33 -27.18
C ASP A 557 20.28 -12.09 -27.70
N LEU A 558 19.72 -12.18 -28.91
CA LEU A 558 18.98 -11.08 -29.53
C LEU A 558 17.62 -10.87 -28.85
N VAL A 559 16.89 -11.95 -28.51
CA VAL A 559 15.63 -11.88 -27.76
C VAL A 559 15.84 -11.21 -26.40
N LEU A 560 16.88 -11.62 -25.67
CA LEU A 560 17.21 -11.02 -24.37
C LEU A 560 17.65 -9.57 -24.52
N ALA A 561 18.46 -9.24 -25.53
CA ALA A 561 18.88 -7.86 -25.78
C ALA A 561 17.70 -6.94 -26.13
N MET A 562 16.76 -7.40 -26.96
CA MET A 562 15.53 -6.67 -27.29
C MET A 562 14.64 -6.47 -26.08
N ALA A 563 14.42 -7.53 -25.29
CA ALA A 563 13.59 -7.46 -24.08
C ALA A 563 14.19 -6.51 -23.03
N ASP A 564 15.49 -6.61 -22.76
CA ASP A 564 16.20 -5.74 -21.84
C ASP A 564 16.21 -4.28 -22.32
N TYR A 565 16.47 -4.06 -23.61
CA TYR A 565 16.42 -2.74 -24.22
C TYR A 565 15.03 -2.12 -24.04
N ARG A 566 13.95 -2.84 -24.34
CA ARG A 566 12.56 -2.34 -24.19
C ARG A 566 12.21 -2.04 -22.74
N ALA A 567 12.58 -2.94 -21.82
CA ALA A 567 12.35 -2.74 -20.38
C ALA A 567 13.12 -1.52 -19.87
N LYS A 568 14.37 -1.34 -20.31
CA LYS A 568 15.22 -0.19 -19.98
C LYS A 568 14.67 1.09 -20.59
N LEU A 569 14.30 1.08 -21.87
CA LEU A 569 13.74 2.21 -22.59
C LEU A 569 12.49 2.72 -21.88
N ALA A 570 11.53 1.86 -21.56
CA ALA A 570 10.31 2.25 -20.86
C ALA A 570 10.60 2.94 -19.50
N LYS A 571 11.61 2.45 -18.76
CA LYS A 571 12.05 3.08 -17.50
C LYS A 571 12.72 4.43 -17.76
N VAL A 572 13.60 4.50 -18.77
CA VAL A 572 14.34 5.70 -19.14
C VAL A 572 13.41 6.78 -19.67
N GLU A 573 12.49 6.47 -20.57
CA GLU A 573 11.47 7.38 -21.10
C GLU A 573 10.61 7.97 -19.99
N LYS A 574 10.18 7.14 -19.03
CA LYS A 574 9.42 7.62 -17.87
C LYS A 574 10.21 8.64 -17.04
N GLU A 575 11.47 8.33 -16.69
CA GLU A 575 12.31 9.27 -15.93
C GLU A 575 12.72 10.49 -16.76
N HIS A 576 12.89 10.32 -18.08
CA HIS A 576 13.18 11.39 -19.03
C HIS A 576 12.02 12.40 -19.07
N SER A 577 10.78 11.93 -19.30
CA SER A 577 9.60 12.80 -19.31
C SER A 577 9.40 13.52 -17.97
N ARG A 578 9.63 12.82 -16.85
CA ARG A 578 9.59 13.43 -15.50
C ARG A 578 10.66 14.52 -15.35
N THR A 579 11.88 14.27 -15.79
CA THR A 579 13.00 15.21 -15.69
C THR A 579 12.75 16.46 -16.53
N LYS A 580 12.23 16.32 -17.76
CA LYS A 580 11.86 17.44 -18.63
C LYS A 580 10.84 18.38 -17.98
N LYS A 581 9.84 17.83 -17.30
CA LYS A 581 8.81 18.62 -16.60
C LYS A 581 9.39 19.62 -15.58
N TYR A 582 10.49 19.27 -14.91
CA TYR A 582 11.18 20.17 -13.97
C TYR A 582 12.25 21.03 -14.63
N LEU A 583 12.78 20.58 -15.76
CA LEU A 583 13.86 21.26 -16.46
C LEU A 583 13.36 22.54 -17.12
N ASP A 584 12.22 22.50 -17.82
CA ASP A 584 11.56 23.62 -18.53
C ASP A 584 12.55 24.61 -19.15
N LEU A 585 13.48 24.05 -19.93
CA LEU A 585 14.59 24.77 -20.55
C LEU A 585 14.91 24.13 -21.90
N LYS A 586 14.19 24.60 -22.93
CA LYS A 586 14.15 24.00 -24.27
C LYS A 586 15.53 23.58 -24.84
N PRO A 587 16.60 24.38 -24.79
CA PRO A 587 17.90 23.96 -25.33
C PRO A 587 18.54 22.78 -24.57
N ALA A 588 18.31 22.68 -23.26
CA ALA A 588 18.79 21.56 -22.45
C ALA A 588 17.92 20.31 -22.66
N GLU A 589 16.61 20.49 -22.82
CA GLU A 589 15.68 19.42 -23.22
C GLU A 589 16.04 18.83 -24.58
N ASP A 590 16.36 19.68 -25.56
CA ASP A 590 16.76 19.23 -26.90
C ASP A 590 18.00 18.34 -26.86
N LYS A 591 18.92 18.58 -25.92
CA LYS A 591 20.09 17.72 -25.71
C LYS A 591 19.75 16.38 -25.06
N LEU A 592 18.76 16.36 -24.17
CA LEU A 592 18.24 15.10 -23.64
C LEU A 592 17.51 14.32 -24.73
N ASP A 593 16.67 14.99 -25.52
CA ASP A 593 15.93 14.39 -26.63
C ASP A 593 16.88 13.82 -27.68
N GLU A 594 17.93 14.54 -28.05
CA GLU A 594 18.99 14.09 -28.96
C GLU A 594 19.70 12.84 -28.43
N SER A 595 20.03 12.82 -27.13
CA SER A 595 20.69 11.67 -26.49
C SER A 595 19.79 10.44 -26.43
N LEU A 596 18.51 10.59 -26.06
CA LEU A 596 17.54 9.50 -26.05
C LEU A 596 17.28 9.00 -27.48
N LYS A 597 17.11 9.92 -28.43
CA LYS A 597 16.92 9.60 -29.85
C LYS A 597 18.10 8.84 -30.43
N THR A 598 19.33 9.21 -30.09
CA THR A 598 20.53 8.47 -30.51
C THR A 598 20.48 7.02 -30.02
N ALA A 599 20.04 6.80 -28.78
CA ALA A 599 19.88 5.44 -28.24
C ALA A 599 18.73 4.67 -28.93
N THR A 600 17.61 5.32 -29.25
CA THR A 600 16.49 4.67 -29.95
C THR A 600 16.80 4.38 -31.41
N ASP A 601 17.43 5.31 -32.13
CA ASP A 601 17.81 5.12 -33.53
C ASP A 601 18.80 3.95 -33.67
N ARG A 602 19.69 3.75 -32.69
CA ARG A 602 20.62 2.60 -32.67
C ARG A 602 19.90 1.25 -32.59
N ALA A 603 18.76 1.17 -31.90
CA ALA A 603 17.94 -0.04 -31.86
C ALA A 603 17.01 -0.14 -33.09
N ASP A 604 16.30 0.94 -33.42
CA ASP A 604 15.22 0.91 -34.40
C ASP A 604 15.72 0.92 -35.85
N SER A 605 16.78 1.68 -36.13
CA SER A 605 17.37 1.79 -37.47
C SER A 605 18.49 0.78 -37.68
N ASP A 606 19.44 0.70 -36.74
CA ASP A 606 20.63 -0.14 -36.92
C ASP A 606 20.48 -1.57 -36.40
N LYS A 607 19.37 -1.87 -35.72
CA LYS A 607 19.09 -3.17 -35.07
C LYS A 607 20.14 -3.58 -34.03
N ASP A 608 20.85 -2.60 -33.46
CA ASP A 608 21.92 -2.84 -32.49
C ASP A 608 21.44 -2.59 -31.05
N TYR A 609 20.65 -3.54 -30.54
CA TYR A 609 20.03 -3.47 -29.21
C TYR A 609 21.06 -3.46 -28.06
N GLY A 610 22.25 -4.05 -28.27
CA GLY A 610 23.33 -4.05 -27.28
C GLY A 610 23.94 -2.65 -27.10
N ASP A 611 24.33 -2.01 -28.19
CA ASP A 611 24.83 -0.62 -28.16
C ASP A 611 23.76 0.35 -27.68
N ALA A 612 22.51 0.18 -28.15
CA ALA A 612 21.37 1.00 -27.71
C ALA A 612 21.16 0.91 -26.20
N PHE A 613 21.29 -0.29 -25.60
CA PHE A 613 21.23 -0.47 -24.15
C PHE A 613 22.33 0.31 -23.42
N LEU A 614 23.58 0.26 -23.91
CA LEU A 614 24.70 1.01 -23.32
C LEU A 614 24.52 2.52 -23.45
N MET A 615 23.94 2.98 -24.57
CA MET A 615 23.56 4.38 -24.76
C MET A 615 22.44 4.81 -23.81
N LEU A 616 21.45 3.93 -23.54
CA LEU A 616 20.44 4.17 -22.50
C LEU A 616 21.05 4.22 -21.10
N ASP A 617 22.11 3.47 -20.81
CA ASP A 617 22.86 3.58 -19.54
C ASP A 617 23.56 4.94 -19.42
N ALA A 618 24.19 5.42 -20.49
CA ALA A 618 24.78 6.76 -20.53
C ALA A 618 23.70 7.84 -20.35
N HIS A 619 22.56 7.69 -21.02
CA HIS A 619 21.42 8.60 -20.86
C HIS A 619 20.85 8.56 -19.44
N GLN A 620 20.73 7.39 -18.81
CA GLN A 620 20.24 7.28 -17.44
C GLN A 620 21.20 7.96 -16.44
N LYS A 621 22.52 7.85 -16.63
CA LYS A 621 23.50 8.60 -15.83
C LYS A 621 23.32 10.11 -16.02
N LEU A 622 23.11 10.55 -17.26
CA LEU A 622 22.83 11.94 -17.56
C LEU A 622 21.56 12.44 -16.85
N LEU A 623 20.47 11.66 -16.88
CA LEU A 623 19.24 11.99 -16.14
C LEU A 623 19.47 12.08 -14.62
N ALA A 624 20.36 11.25 -14.05
CA ALA A 624 20.70 11.31 -12.63
C ALA A 624 21.47 12.61 -12.26
N GLU A 625 22.17 13.22 -13.21
CA GLU A 625 22.81 14.54 -13.03
C GLU A 625 21.83 15.70 -13.27
N VAL A 626 20.97 15.58 -14.29
CA VAL A 626 19.99 16.62 -14.64
C VAL A 626 18.90 16.75 -13.59
N LYS A 627 18.36 15.64 -13.08
CA LYS A 627 17.19 15.67 -12.19
C LYS A 627 17.42 16.53 -10.94
N PRO A 628 18.53 16.41 -10.19
CA PRO A 628 18.83 17.31 -9.08
C PRO A 628 19.00 18.78 -9.51
N MET A 629 19.57 19.04 -10.69
CA MET A 629 19.74 20.39 -11.23
C MET A 629 18.39 21.02 -11.61
N ALA A 630 17.57 20.31 -12.39
CA ALA A 630 16.23 20.72 -12.79
C ALA A 630 15.35 21.01 -11.57
N THR A 631 15.46 20.17 -10.54
CA THR A 631 14.79 20.39 -9.25
C THR A 631 15.27 21.67 -8.57
N ALA A 632 16.59 21.92 -8.53
CA ALA A 632 17.14 23.14 -7.95
C ALA A 632 16.71 24.40 -8.73
N ARG A 633 16.69 24.35 -10.07
CA ARG A 633 16.19 25.42 -10.94
C ARG A 633 14.73 25.74 -10.63
N PHE A 634 13.87 24.72 -10.70
CA PHE A 634 12.44 24.84 -10.43
C PHE A 634 12.17 25.50 -9.07
N GLN A 635 12.92 25.11 -8.05
CA GLN A 635 12.80 25.70 -6.71
C GLN A 635 13.27 27.14 -6.64
N VAL A 636 14.44 27.48 -7.20
CA VAL A 636 14.93 28.86 -7.18
C VAL A 636 13.96 29.79 -7.90
N GLN A 637 13.40 29.35 -9.03
CA GLN A 637 12.37 30.11 -9.74
C GLN A 637 11.08 30.24 -8.92
N GLY A 638 10.63 29.17 -8.27
CA GLY A 638 9.49 29.20 -7.35
C GLY A 638 9.72 30.15 -6.17
N ILE A 639 10.89 30.11 -5.56
CA ILE A 639 11.27 31.01 -4.45
C ILE A 639 11.27 32.46 -4.90
N LEU A 640 11.88 32.78 -6.05
CA LEU A 640 11.91 34.14 -6.56
C LEU A 640 10.49 34.68 -6.82
N LYS A 641 9.61 33.89 -7.45
CA LYS A 641 8.19 34.24 -7.62
C LYS A 641 7.46 34.41 -6.29
N ALA A 642 7.73 33.54 -5.31
CA ALA A 642 7.15 33.65 -3.98
C ALA A 642 7.58 34.95 -3.28
N LEU A 643 8.86 35.32 -3.40
CA LEU A 643 9.41 36.56 -2.83
C LEU A 643 8.82 37.81 -3.50
N GLU A 644 8.64 37.78 -4.83
CA GLU A 644 7.93 38.83 -5.57
C GLU A 644 6.50 38.99 -5.07
N ARG A 645 5.75 37.88 -4.94
CA ARG A 645 4.37 37.88 -4.45
C ARG A 645 4.28 38.36 -3.00
N ALA A 646 5.27 38.04 -2.17
CA ALA A 646 5.35 38.53 -0.80
C ALA A 646 5.58 40.06 -0.72
N GLY A 647 5.99 40.70 -1.82
CA GLY A 647 6.28 42.13 -1.92
C GLY A 647 7.74 42.48 -1.62
N THR A 648 8.67 41.53 -1.79
CA THR A 648 10.11 41.78 -1.61
C THR A 648 10.60 42.81 -2.62
N ASP A 649 11.39 43.78 -2.18
CA ASP A 649 11.95 44.84 -3.03
C ASP A 649 12.66 44.27 -4.27
N ALA A 650 12.30 44.79 -5.45
CA ALA A 650 12.83 44.31 -6.71
C ALA A 650 14.35 44.48 -6.80
N GLY A 651 14.92 45.54 -6.21
CA GLY A 651 16.36 45.77 -6.15
C GLY A 651 17.13 44.68 -5.40
N LYS A 652 16.52 44.10 -4.36
CA LYS A 652 17.08 42.94 -3.65
C LYS A 652 17.02 41.64 -4.46
N LEU A 653 16.05 41.50 -5.37
CA LEU A 653 15.86 40.28 -6.17
C LEU A 653 16.67 40.27 -7.48
N THR A 654 16.95 41.44 -8.07
CA THR A 654 17.67 41.56 -9.35
C THR A 654 18.98 40.78 -9.41
N PRO A 655 19.90 40.85 -8.42
CA PRO A 655 21.16 40.10 -8.47
C PRO A 655 20.95 38.57 -8.54
N PHE A 656 19.86 38.06 -7.97
CA PHE A 656 19.54 36.64 -8.03
C PHE A 656 18.96 36.23 -9.37
N LYS A 657 18.14 37.08 -10.00
CA LYS A 657 17.62 36.84 -11.36
C LYS A 657 18.75 36.77 -12.40
N GLU A 658 19.75 37.64 -12.28
CA GLU A 658 20.94 37.62 -13.13
C GLU A 658 21.75 36.33 -12.94
N ARG A 659 21.93 35.90 -11.68
CA ARG A 659 22.60 34.62 -11.36
C ARG A 659 21.82 33.41 -11.85
N VAL A 660 20.48 33.45 -11.84
CA VAL A 660 19.63 32.40 -12.44
C VAL A 660 19.90 32.29 -13.93
N ALA A 661 19.90 33.42 -14.66
CA ALA A 661 20.20 33.41 -16.09
C ALA A 661 21.59 32.82 -16.39
N ALA A 662 22.61 33.18 -15.59
CA ALA A 662 23.95 32.62 -15.71
C ALA A 662 24.00 31.10 -15.42
N ALA A 663 23.24 30.63 -14.42
CA ALA A 663 23.13 29.20 -14.11
C ALA A 663 22.40 28.42 -15.23
N GLU A 664 21.36 29.00 -15.82
CA GLU A 664 20.68 28.45 -17.00
C GLU A 664 21.61 28.38 -18.22
N ASP A 665 22.48 29.37 -18.41
CA ASP A 665 23.46 29.35 -19.50
C ASP A 665 24.48 28.21 -19.36
N GLU A 666 24.83 27.78 -18.15
CA GLU A 666 25.63 26.56 -17.95
C GLU A 666 24.81 25.29 -18.22
N ALA A 667 23.54 25.26 -17.82
CA ALA A 667 22.64 24.14 -18.12
C ALA A 667 22.41 23.95 -19.63
N LYS A 668 22.42 25.05 -20.42
CA LYS A 668 22.35 25.00 -21.89
C LYS A 668 23.63 24.43 -22.54
N LYS A 669 24.76 24.39 -21.83
CA LYS A 669 26.04 23.79 -22.28
C LYS A 669 26.21 22.33 -21.81
N PRO A 670 25.10 21.62 -21.60
CA PRO A 670 24.97 20.43 -20.77
C PRO A 670 25.86 20.29 -19.51
N ASP A 671 26.31 21.37 -18.85
CA ASP A 671 27.10 21.29 -17.61
C ASP A 671 26.18 21.33 -16.38
N PHE A 672 25.44 20.23 -16.18
CA PHE A 672 24.39 20.16 -15.18
C PHE A 672 24.91 20.19 -13.74
N ALA A 673 26.11 19.67 -13.49
CA ALA A 673 26.75 19.71 -12.17
C ALA A 673 27.10 21.15 -11.77
N LYS A 674 27.68 21.93 -12.68
CA LYS A 674 27.98 23.34 -12.46
C LYS A 674 26.72 24.18 -12.30
N ALA A 675 25.72 23.98 -13.18
CA ALA A 675 24.43 24.66 -13.09
C ALA A 675 23.71 24.36 -11.76
N LYS A 676 23.69 23.09 -11.33
CA LYS A 676 23.14 22.68 -10.02
C LYS A 676 23.81 23.43 -8.88
N THR A 677 25.15 23.47 -8.88
CA THR A 677 25.93 24.15 -7.84
C THR A 677 25.61 25.64 -7.78
N ALA A 678 25.42 26.28 -8.94
CA ALA A 678 25.00 27.67 -9.03
C ALA A 678 23.58 27.87 -8.47
N PHE A 679 22.60 27.03 -8.82
CA PHE A 679 21.25 27.09 -8.26
C PHE A 679 21.21 26.83 -6.75
N ASP A 680 21.96 25.85 -6.24
CA ASP A 680 22.05 25.58 -4.80
C ASP A 680 22.67 26.76 -4.05
N SER A 681 23.68 27.43 -4.62
CA SER A 681 24.26 28.65 -4.07
C SER A 681 23.25 29.80 -4.05
N ILE A 682 22.48 30.02 -5.13
CA ILE A 682 21.41 31.02 -5.16
C ILE A 682 20.36 30.74 -4.08
N ARG A 683 19.90 29.49 -3.95
CA ARG A 683 18.92 29.09 -2.93
C ARG A 683 19.43 29.33 -1.51
N THR A 684 20.72 29.08 -1.27
CA THR A 684 21.36 29.31 0.03
C THR A 684 21.39 30.80 0.34
N ASP A 685 21.80 31.64 -0.62
CA ASP A 685 21.88 33.09 -0.42
C ASP A 685 20.50 33.76 -0.29
N LEU A 686 19.44 33.14 -0.81
CA LEU A 686 18.05 33.58 -0.63
C LEU A 686 17.48 33.27 0.76
N GLN A 687 18.19 32.52 1.63
CA GLN A 687 17.65 32.05 2.91
C GLN A 687 17.12 33.17 3.81
N ALA A 688 17.86 34.28 3.93
CA ALA A 688 17.46 35.40 4.78
C ALA A 688 16.16 36.05 4.29
N LEU A 689 16.08 36.32 2.98
CA LEU A 689 14.87 36.87 2.34
C LEU A 689 13.68 35.92 2.48
N CYS A 690 13.91 34.62 2.31
CA CYS A 690 12.86 33.60 2.48
C CYS A 690 12.34 33.54 3.91
N LYS A 691 13.21 33.69 4.91
CA LYS A 691 12.81 33.70 6.31
C LYS A 691 11.95 34.92 6.65
N GLU A 692 12.29 36.09 6.11
CA GLU A 692 11.48 37.31 6.26
C GLU A 692 10.13 37.15 5.57
N ALA A 693 10.13 36.78 4.29
CA ALA A 693 8.90 36.62 3.51
C ALA A 693 7.96 35.52 4.05
N ALA A 694 8.48 34.40 4.56
CA ALA A 694 7.67 33.36 5.17
C ALA A 694 6.92 33.89 6.40
N LYS A 695 7.59 34.69 7.24
CA LYS A 695 6.97 35.33 8.40
C LYS A 695 5.94 36.37 7.99
N ASP A 696 6.22 37.16 6.96
CA ASP A 696 5.29 38.17 6.45
C ASP A 696 4.04 37.53 5.84
N CYS A 697 4.19 36.45 5.07
CA CYS A 697 3.06 35.67 4.56
C CYS A 697 2.21 35.09 5.70
N GLU A 698 2.84 34.43 6.67
CA GLU A 698 2.17 33.86 7.85
C GLU A 698 1.41 34.94 8.64
N ALA A 699 2.06 36.09 8.89
CA ALA A 699 1.44 37.21 9.59
C ALA A 699 0.25 37.78 8.83
N LYS A 700 0.37 37.94 7.49
CA LYS A 700 -0.73 38.42 6.63
C LYS A 700 -1.91 37.46 6.65
N ASP A 701 -1.67 36.16 6.58
CA ASP A 701 -2.72 35.14 6.67
C ASP A 701 -3.45 35.21 8.02
N GLY A 702 -2.74 35.47 9.12
CA GLY A 702 -3.33 35.51 10.47
C GLY A 702 -4.08 36.79 10.86
N VAL A 703 -4.00 37.88 10.09
CA VAL A 703 -4.69 39.15 10.42
C VAL A 703 -6.21 38.93 10.42
N ASP A 704 -6.90 39.12 11.55
CA ASP A 704 -8.35 38.95 11.66
C ASP A 704 -8.87 37.56 11.18
N SER A 705 -8.02 36.53 11.16
CA SER A 705 -8.29 35.20 10.59
C SER A 705 -8.01 34.07 11.59
N ASN A 706 -8.53 32.88 11.32
CA ASN A 706 -8.14 31.64 12.02
C ASN A 706 -6.94 30.92 11.34
N ALA A 707 -6.43 31.46 10.23
CA ALA A 707 -5.23 31.00 9.53
C ALA A 707 -3.93 31.55 10.17
N GLY A 708 -2.78 31.37 9.52
CA GLY A 708 -1.50 31.91 10.01
C GLY A 708 -0.89 31.16 11.19
N HIS A 709 -1.00 29.83 11.19
CA HIS A 709 -0.34 28.94 12.16
C HIS A 709 0.47 27.80 11.52
N SER A 710 0.64 27.84 10.19
CA SER A 710 1.39 26.84 9.44
C SER A 710 2.89 26.88 9.78
N LEU A 711 3.50 28.06 9.75
CA LEU A 711 4.93 28.22 10.02
C LEU A 711 5.28 27.87 11.47
N ASP A 712 4.43 28.22 12.44
CA ASP A 712 4.67 27.91 13.85
C ASP A 712 4.43 26.42 14.18
N ARG A 713 3.66 25.70 13.36
CA ARG A 713 3.35 24.27 13.57
C ARG A 713 4.19 23.31 12.74
N HIS A 714 4.67 23.77 11.58
CA HIS A 714 5.30 22.94 10.55
C HIS A 714 6.54 23.60 9.94
N GLY A 715 6.89 24.82 10.36
CA GLY A 715 8.06 25.50 9.85
C GLY A 715 9.38 24.88 10.32
N PRO A 716 10.49 25.28 9.69
CA PRO A 716 11.83 24.79 10.00
C PRO A 716 12.34 25.15 11.41
N GLY A 717 11.69 26.11 12.07
CA GLY A 717 12.00 26.49 13.45
C GLY A 717 11.44 25.52 14.50
N VAL A 718 10.55 24.60 14.12
CA VAL A 718 9.93 23.64 15.04
C VAL A 718 10.93 22.54 15.40
N SER A 719 11.09 22.25 16.71
CA SER A 719 11.99 21.19 17.16
C SER A 719 11.41 19.80 16.92
N ASP A 720 12.26 18.78 16.85
CA ASP A 720 11.79 17.38 16.76
C ASP A 720 11.01 17.00 18.02
N GLU A 721 11.46 17.50 19.17
CA GLU A 721 10.79 17.35 20.45
C GLU A 721 9.35 17.91 20.41
N ASP A 722 9.13 19.09 19.84
CA ASP A 722 7.79 19.69 19.75
C ASP A 722 6.85 18.87 18.86
N LEU A 723 7.36 18.33 17.74
CA LEU A 723 6.58 17.43 16.87
C LEU A 723 6.20 16.13 17.59
N ILE A 724 7.15 15.55 18.34
CA ILE A 724 6.91 14.36 19.17
C ILE A 724 5.92 14.67 20.29
N GLN A 725 6.05 15.83 20.96
CA GLN A 725 5.11 16.26 22.00
C GLN A 725 3.70 16.45 21.44
N ARG A 726 3.57 16.96 20.22
CA ARG A 726 2.27 17.06 19.54
C ARG A 726 1.62 15.69 19.37
N LEU A 727 2.37 14.67 18.98
CA LEU A 727 1.86 13.29 18.90
C LEU A 727 1.47 12.74 20.27
N LYS A 728 2.27 13.03 21.31
CA LYS A 728 2.08 12.51 22.67
C LYS A 728 0.97 13.18 23.46
N THR A 729 0.66 14.44 23.16
CA THR A 729 -0.25 15.27 23.99
C THR A 729 -1.41 15.87 23.20
N GLY A 730 -1.33 15.86 21.87
CA GLY A 730 -2.25 16.61 21.01
C GLY A 730 -2.01 18.11 21.02
N LYS A 731 -1.01 18.64 21.75
CA LYS A 731 -0.73 20.08 21.78
C LYS A 731 0.14 20.47 20.59
N PRO A 732 -0.36 21.30 19.65
CA PRO A 732 0.50 21.82 18.60
C PRO A 732 1.61 22.71 19.20
N PRO A 733 2.74 22.89 18.49
CA PRO A 733 3.88 23.67 19.01
C PRO A 733 3.53 25.10 19.45
N ASN A 734 2.48 25.70 18.87
CA ASN A 734 2.03 27.05 19.17
C ASN A 734 0.92 27.14 20.23
N ALA A 735 0.53 26.03 20.87
CA ALA A 735 -0.56 26.01 21.84
C ALA A 735 -0.22 26.83 23.10
N LYS A 736 -1.09 27.76 23.48
CA LYS A 736 -0.94 28.59 24.69
C LYS A 736 -1.66 28.00 25.90
N THR A 737 -2.70 27.21 25.66
CA THR A 737 -3.57 26.63 26.69
C THR A 737 -3.87 25.16 26.40
N ASP A 738 -4.39 24.45 27.39
CA ASP A 738 -4.78 23.04 27.26
C ASP A 738 -6.01 22.81 26.38
N ASP A 739 -6.80 23.85 26.13
CA ASP A 739 -8.03 23.80 25.31
C ASP A 739 -7.73 23.86 23.80
N GLU A 740 -6.49 24.16 23.40
CA GLU A 740 -6.04 24.27 22.00
C GLU A 740 -5.54 22.94 21.40
N ARG A 741 -5.93 21.79 21.98
CA ARG A 741 -5.48 20.47 21.51
C ARG A 741 -5.96 20.17 20.08
N SER A 742 -5.01 19.84 19.21
CA SER A 742 -5.19 19.40 17.84
C SER A 742 -4.54 18.01 17.68
N TYR A 743 -5.33 16.98 17.95
CA TYR A 743 -4.90 15.58 17.81
C TYR A 743 -4.57 15.26 16.34
N THR A 744 -3.47 14.57 16.12
CA THR A 744 -2.98 14.18 14.78
C THR A 744 -2.25 12.84 14.84
N GLY A 745 -2.35 12.04 13.78
CA GLY A 745 -1.59 10.80 13.61
C GLY A 745 -0.15 11.03 13.14
N ALA A 746 0.16 12.21 12.62
CA ALA A 746 1.51 12.58 12.23
C ALA A 746 1.81 14.05 12.51
N SER A 747 3.09 14.36 12.70
CA SER A 747 3.58 15.72 12.84
C SER A 747 4.84 15.89 12.01
N SER A 748 4.85 16.84 11.08
CA SER A 748 5.94 17.07 10.13
C SER A 748 6.40 18.51 10.15
N LYS A 749 7.64 18.74 9.71
CA LYS A 749 8.20 20.08 9.52
C LYS A 749 9.04 20.18 8.25
N PHE A 750 9.02 21.35 7.63
CA PHE A 750 9.94 21.66 6.54
C PHE A 750 11.39 21.77 7.05
N HIS A 751 12.36 21.44 6.21
CA HIS A 751 13.78 21.64 6.49
C HIS A 751 14.22 23.09 6.43
N SER A 752 13.54 23.93 5.63
CA SER A 752 13.97 25.30 5.39
C SER A 752 12.82 26.27 5.08
N PRO A 753 12.99 27.59 5.32
CA PRO A 753 12.00 28.59 4.90
C PRO A 753 11.81 28.62 3.39
N GLN A 754 12.86 28.29 2.63
CA GLN A 754 12.81 28.16 1.18
C GLN A 754 11.83 27.07 0.74
N ASP A 755 11.85 25.92 1.41
CA ASP A 755 10.94 24.81 1.10
C ASP A 755 9.49 25.17 1.40
N TRP A 756 9.25 25.84 2.53
CA TRP A 756 7.92 26.32 2.89
C TRP A 756 7.41 27.34 1.85
N LEU A 757 8.19 28.36 1.49
CA LEU A 757 7.74 29.35 0.49
C LEU A 757 7.55 28.75 -0.90
N ALA A 758 8.45 27.86 -1.32
CA ALA A 758 8.31 27.16 -2.59
C ALA A 758 6.99 26.37 -2.63
N GLY A 759 6.64 25.66 -1.56
CA GLY A 759 5.40 24.88 -1.49
C GLY A 759 4.16 25.75 -1.65
N ARG A 760 4.14 26.92 -1.00
CA ARG A 760 3.06 27.91 -1.13
C ARG A 760 2.90 28.39 -2.57
N GLU A 761 3.99 28.74 -3.24
CA GLU A 761 3.95 29.25 -4.62
C GLU A 761 3.54 28.15 -5.61
N LEU A 762 4.03 26.92 -5.44
CA LEU A 762 3.62 25.79 -6.27
C LEU A 762 2.13 25.51 -6.16
N ALA A 763 1.59 25.58 -4.94
CA ALA A 763 0.16 25.41 -4.72
C ALA A 763 -0.65 26.55 -5.34
N ALA A 764 -0.15 27.79 -5.27
CA ALA A 764 -0.83 28.92 -5.90
C ALA A 764 -0.78 28.87 -7.45
N GLN A 765 0.27 28.30 -8.04
CA GLN A 765 0.30 27.99 -9.48
C GLN A 765 -0.68 26.88 -9.85
N ALA A 766 -0.82 25.86 -9.00
CA ALA A 766 -1.81 24.81 -9.17
C ALA A 766 -3.25 25.35 -9.05
N ALA A 767 -3.48 26.30 -8.13
CA ALA A 767 -4.75 27.01 -7.97
C ALA A 767 -5.11 27.78 -9.24
N LYS A 768 -4.16 28.58 -9.74
CA LYS A 768 -4.30 29.34 -10.98
C LYS A 768 -4.64 28.45 -12.17
N ALA A 769 -4.01 27.28 -12.29
CA ALA A 769 -4.31 26.32 -13.34
C ALA A 769 -5.74 25.75 -13.28
N LYS A 770 -6.40 25.81 -12.11
CA LYS A 770 -7.82 25.47 -11.93
C LYS A 770 -8.75 26.69 -11.94
N GLY A 771 -8.24 27.87 -12.29
CA GLY A 771 -9.02 29.11 -12.33
C GLY A 771 -9.17 29.83 -10.98
N VAL A 772 -8.41 29.44 -9.95
CA VAL A 772 -8.40 30.09 -8.63
C VAL A 772 -7.17 30.99 -8.51
N GLU A 773 -7.37 32.31 -8.49
CA GLU A 773 -6.28 33.28 -8.32
C GLU A 773 -6.16 33.70 -6.85
N ILE A 774 -5.13 33.19 -6.16
CA ILE A 774 -4.88 33.44 -4.72
C ILE A 774 -4.64 34.92 -4.39
N GLY A 775 -4.43 35.78 -5.40
CA GLY A 775 -4.29 37.23 -5.23
C GLY A 775 -5.59 38.02 -5.30
N ASP A 776 -6.73 37.38 -5.57
CA ASP A 776 -8.01 38.07 -5.73
C ASP A 776 -8.50 38.69 -4.42
N THR A 777 -9.14 39.86 -4.54
CA THR A 777 -9.75 40.61 -3.43
C THR A 777 -11.27 40.61 -3.46
N GLU A 778 -11.88 40.07 -4.53
CA GLU A 778 -13.33 39.93 -4.67
C GLU A 778 -13.65 38.63 -5.40
N MET A 779 -14.62 37.87 -4.89
CA MET A 779 -15.16 36.69 -5.57
C MET A 779 -16.44 37.09 -6.31
N THR A 780 -16.51 36.80 -7.61
CA THR A 780 -17.73 37.03 -8.40
C THR A 780 -18.73 35.90 -8.15
N VAL A 781 -19.95 36.24 -7.76
CA VAL A 781 -21.01 35.27 -7.45
C VAL A 781 -22.30 35.65 -8.18
N SER A 782 -23.03 34.67 -8.68
CA SER A 782 -24.30 34.90 -9.38
C SER A 782 -25.18 33.66 -9.33
N GLY A 783 -26.49 33.84 -9.19
CA GLY A 783 -27.44 32.72 -9.19
C GLY A 783 -27.54 32.02 -7.83
N ASP A 784 -27.76 30.70 -7.86
CA ASP A 784 -27.92 29.87 -6.66
C ASP A 784 -26.59 29.79 -5.88
N PRO A 785 -26.58 29.98 -4.54
CA PRO A 785 -25.39 29.76 -3.70
C PRO A 785 -24.70 28.41 -3.90
N LEU A 786 -25.41 27.38 -4.34
CA LEU A 786 -24.84 26.07 -4.64
C LEU A 786 -23.92 26.07 -5.88
N ASP A 787 -24.04 27.07 -6.75
CA ASP A 787 -23.27 27.21 -8.00
C ASP A 787 -22.11 28.22 -7.86
N TRP A 788 -21.87 28.75 -6.66
CA TRP A 788 -20.80 29.72 -6.44
C TRP A 788 -19.41 29.07 -6.50
N PRO A 789 -18.35 29.85 -6.81
CA PRO A 789 -16.98 29.32 -6.84
C PRO A 789 -16.58 28.67 -5.50
N GLU A 790 -15.76 27.62 -5.57
CA GLU A 790 -15.27 26.92 -4.37
C GLU A 790 -14.51 27.89 -3.44
N GLU A 791 -14.86 27.87 -2.16
CA GLU A 791 -14.22 28.67 -1.10
C GLU A 791 -12.94 28.02 -0.55
N ASN A 792 -12.59 26.84 -1.04
CA ASN A 792 -11.47 26.05 -0.58
C ASN A 792 -10.70 25.51 -1.78
N PHE A 793 -9.40 25.75 -1.81
CA PHE A 793 -8.49 25.09 -2.73
C PHE A 793 -7.43 24.34 -1.94
N ASP A 794 -7.48 23.01 -2.00
CA ASP A 794 -6.42 22.15 -1.49
C ASP A 794 -5.70 21.38 -2.60
N CYS A 795 -4.42 21.11 -2.37
CA CYS A 795 -3.63 20.26 -3.24
C CYS A 795 -2.42 19.67 -2.50
N THR A 796 -1.85 18.63 -3.08
CA THR A 796 -0.52 18.14 -2.71
C THR A 796 0.46 18.48 -3.82
N VAL A 797 1.52 19.20 -3.48
CA VAL A 797 2.55 19.64 -4.43
C VAL A 797 3.83 18.81 -4.27
N GLU A 798 4.47 18.47 -5.39
CA GLU A 798 5.70 17.69 -5.43
C GLU A 798 6.91 18.61 -5.65
N HIS A 799 7.86 18.57 -4.73
CA HIS A 799 9.07 19.40 -4.74
C HIS A 799 10.24 18.74 -5.48
N GLY A 800 10.15 17.46 -5.84
CA GLY A 800 11.16 16.72 -6.61
C GLY A 800 12.38 16.26 -5.79
N ARG A 801 12.45 16.61 -4.50
CA ARG A 801 13.50 16.21 -3.55
C ARG A 801 12.98 16.20 -2.11
N PRO A 802 13.71 15.59 -1.17
CA PRO A 802 13.49 15.75 0.28
C PRO A 802 13.31 17.21 0.70
N ILE A 803 12.25 17.50 1.45
CA ILE A 803 11.94 18.84 1.99
C ILE A 803 11.72 18.87 3.50
N ASP A 804 11.84 17.73 4.19
CA ASP A 804 11.27 17.62 5.52
C ASP A 804 11.78 16.47 6.39
N LYS A 805 11.23 16.50 7.61
CA LYS A 805 11.19 15.43 8.58
C LYS A 805 9.77 15.29 9.14
N ALA A 806 9.34 14.06 9.41
CA ALA A 806 8.05 13.74 10.01
C ALA A 806 8.15 12.65 11.09
N PHE A 807 7.19 12.69 12.01
CA PHE A 807 6.98 11.67 13.02
C PHE A 807 5.56 11.12 12.89
N VAL A 808 5.41 9.80 12.94
CA VAL A 808 4.14 9.11 12.74
C VAL A 808 3.83 8.24 13.93
N GLY A 809 2.69 8.49 14.56
CA GLY A 809 2.25 7.72 15.72
C GLY A 809 1.80 6.31 15.35
N HIS A 810 2.25 5.31 16.11
CA HIS A 810 1.88 3.89 15.91
C HIS A 810 1.09 3.34 17.09
N LYS A 811 1.72 3.26 18.26
CA LYS A 811 1.05 2.80 19.48
C LYS A 811 0.32 3.96 20.14
N LYS A 812 -0.99 3.83 20.35
CA LYS A 812 -1.77 4.84 21.08
C LYS A 812 -1.50 4.77 22.58
N HIS A 813 -1.51 5.92 23.25
CA HIS A 813 -1.59 5.92 24.71
C HIS A 813 -2.88 5.25 25.18
N VAL A 814 -2.86 4.74 26.39
CA VAL A 814 -4.06 4.24 27.07
C VAL A 814 -4.40 5.22 28.18
N ARG A 815 -5.67 5.57 28.28
CA ARG A 815 -6.23 6.40 29.36
C ARG A 815 -7.41 5.66 30.01
N LEU A 816 -7.85 6.15 31.17
CA LEU A 816 -9.11 5.69 31.75
C LEU A 816 -10.28 6.50 31.19
N ASP A 817 -11.42 5.85 30.96
CA ASP A 817 -12.70 6.49 30.68
C ASP A 817 -13.44 6.90 31.96
N ASP A 818 -14.63 7.46 31.84
CA ASP A 818 -15.45 7.91 32.98
C ASP A 818 -15.87 6.75 33.92
N ASN A 819 -15.80 5.51 33.43
CA ASN A 819 -16.08 4.31 34.21
C ASN A 819 -14.83 3.71 34.87
N GLY A 820 -13.66 4.30 34.62
CA GLY A 820 -12.36 3.79 35.06
C GLY A 820 -11.82 2.68 34.16
N GLU A 821 -12.41 2.41 33.00
CA GLU A 821 -11.91 1.39 32.07
C GLU A 821 -10.75 1.93 31.21
N PRO A 822 -9.69 1.15 31.00
CA PRO A 822 -8.61 1.52 30.09
C PRO A 822 -9.08 1.49 28.63
N VAL A 823 -8.96 2.62 27.94
CA VAL A 823 -9.33 2.81 26.53
C VAL A 823 -8.19 3.49 25.76
N PRO A 824 -8.04 3.20 24.45
CA PRO A 824 -7.09 3.91 23.60
C PRO A 824 -7.39 5.42 23.57
N ASP A 825 -6.34 6.23 23.69
CA ASP A 825 -6.41 7.68 23.58
C ASP A 825 -6.27 8.15 22.12
N LYS A 826 -6.43 9.46 21.91
CA LYS A 826 -6.18 10.12 20.62
C LYS A 826 -4.70 10.47 20.39
N THR A 827 -3.84 10.18 21.36
CA THR A 827 -2.40 10.47 21.35
C THR A 827 -1.58 9.19 21.25
N TYR A 828 -0.28 9.32 20.94
CA TYR A 828 0.60 8.19 20.64
C TYR A 828 1.77 8.10 21.61
N GLU A 829 2.07 6.90 22.06
CA GLU A 829 3.21 6.57 22.91
C GLU A 829 4.48 6.36 22.08
N THR A 830 4.33 5.70 20.93
CA THR A 830 5.42 5.41 20.00
C THR A 830 5.21 6.04 18.66
N PHE A 831 6.33 6.31 18.00
CA PHE A 831 6.37 6.94 16.71
C PHE A 831 7.49 6.39 15.82
N GLU A 832 7.25 6.43 14.52
CA GLU A 832 8.23 6.26 13.47
C GLU A 832 8.76 7.63 13.03
N GLU A 833 10.07 7.71 12.85
CA GLU A 833 10.72 8.86 12.27
C GLU A 833 10.88 8.63 10.77
N ILE A 834 10.37 9.57 9.98
CA ILE A 834 10.41 9.54 8.54
C ILE A 834 11.16 10.79 8.07
N GLU A 835 12.12 10.59 7.18
CA GLU A 835 12.81 11.67 6.50
C GLU A 835 12.71 11.45 4.99
N GLY A 836 12.87 12.53 4.23
CA GLY A 836 12.90 12.42 2.77
C GLY A 836 11.53 12.50 2.09
N LEU A 837 10.50 13.04 2.75
CA LEU A 837 9.26 13.35 2.05
C LEU A 837 9.53 14.45 1.03
N THR A 838 8.89 14.31 -0.12
CA THR A 838 9.12 15.18 -1.26
C THR A 838 7.89 16.05 -1.57
N ARG A 839 6.80 15.87 -0.83
CA ARG A 839 5.53 16.53 -1.07
C ARG A 839 5.06 17.35 0.10
N ALA A 840 4.33 18.42 -0.20
CA ALA A 840 3.64 19.24 0.78
C ALA A 840 2.15 19.29 0.47
N TYR A 841 1.32 19.09 1.49
CA TYR A 841 -0.09 19.45 1.44
C TYR A 841 -0.21 20.96 1.65
N VAL A 842 -1.05 21.61 0.85
CA VAL A 842 -1.36 23.05 0.97
C VAL A 842 -2.86 23.24 0.82
N ASN A 843 -3.43 24.07 1.69
CA ASN A 843 -4.83 24.46 1.68
C ASN A 843 -4.94 25.99 1.76
N PHE A 844 -5.56 26.59 0.76
CA PHE A 844 -6.03 27.98 0.74
C PHE A 844 -7.55 28.03 0.92
N ILE A 845 -8.02 28.94 1.76
CA ILE A 845 -9.45 29.18 1.99
C ILE A 845 -9.76 30.64 1.69
N TRP A 846 -10.91 30.90 1.08
CA TRP A 846 -11.46 32.23 0.89
C TRP A 846 -12.11 32.71 2.20
N GLU A 847 -11.66 33.86 2.71
CA GLU A 847 -12.29 34.53 3.84
C GLU A 847 -12.99 35.81 3.37
N PRO A 848 -14.33 35.90 3.50
CA PRO A 848 -15.05 37.13 3.21
C PRO A 848 -14.65 38.27 4.15
N GLU A 849 -14.61 39.49 3.62
CA GLU A 849 -14.41 40.69 4.44
C GLU A 849 -15.59 40.92 5.39
N LYS A 850 -15.33 41.67 6.47
CA LYS A 850 -16.38 42.12 7.40
C LYS A 850 -17.36 43.03 6.66
N LEU A 851 -18.65 42.81 6.85
CA LEU A 851 -19.67 43.77 6.42
C LEU A 851 -19.61 44.99 7.34
N PRO A 852 -19.33 46.20 6.81
CA PRO A 852 -19.18 47.39 7.65
C PRO A 852 -20.49 47.75 8.35
N ALA A 853 -20.38 48.58 9.39
CA ALA A 853 -21.57 49.18 10.01
C ALA A 853 -22.22 50.17 9.03
N GLU A 854 -23.53 50.06 8.84
CA GLU A 854 -24.27 50.89 7.89
C GLU A 854 -25.74 51.02 8.29
N THR A 855 -26.40 52.06 7.77
CA THR A 855 -27.86 52.19 7.82
C THR A 855 -28.38 51.98 6.41
N THR A 856 -29.27 50.99 6.24
CA THR A 856 -29.88 50.71 4.94
C THR A 856 -31.32 51.21 4.93
N ASP A 857 -31.82 51.62 3.76
CA ASP A 857 -33.22 52.06 3.58
C ASP A 857 -34.21 50.88 3.51
N HIS A 858 -33.73 49.65 3.74
CA HIS A 858 -34.47 48.40 3.61
C HIS A 858 -34.35 47.54 4.87
N PRO A 859 -35.46 47.22 5.57
CA PRO A 859 -36.84 47.67 5.32
C PRO A 859 -37.01 49.16 5.65
N ALA A 860 -37.98 49.84 4.99
CA ALA A 860 -38.31 51.23 5.31
C ALA A 860 -39.26 51.29 6.52
N PRO A 861 -39.01 52.14 7.54
CA PRO A 861 -37.90 53.09 7.67
C PRO A 861 -36.56 52.41 8.01
N GLY A 862 -35.46 52.99 7.52
CA GLY A 862 -34.15 52.36 7.49
C GLY A 862 -33.65 51.80 8.83
N THR A 863 -33.03 50.63 8.77
CA THR A 863 -32.54 49.88 9.93
C THR A 863 -31.02 50.02 10.04
N ALA A 864 -30.53 50.29 11.26
CA ALA A 864 -29.09 50.33 11.52
C ALA A 864 -28.55 48.91 11.71
N HIS A 865 -27.56 48.52 10.90
CA HIS A 865 -26.86 47.25 11.00
C HIS A 865 -25.45 47.48 11.53
N ALA A 866 -25.07 46.75 12.59
CA ALA A 866 -23.72 46.79 13.11
C ALA A 866 -22.72 46.16 12.13
N GLU A 867 -21.43 46.41 12.35
CA GLU A 867 -20.38 45.65 11.67
C GLU A 867 -20.52 44.15 12.04
N VAL A 868 -20.45 43.27 11.05
CA VAL A 868 -20.56 41.83 11.28
C VAL A 868 -19.49 41.10 10.47
N LYS A 869 -18.77 40.19 11.14
CA LYS A 869 -17.86 39.24 10.51
C LYS A 869 -18.66 38.02 10.01
N PRO A 870 -18.66 37.74 8.70
CA PRO A 870 -19.27 36.52 8.16
C PRO A 870 -18.43 35.27 8.45
N GLN A 871 -19.07 34.11 8.49
CA GLN A 871 -18.41 32.82 8.68
C GLN A 871 -17.89 32.24 7.36
N ASP A 872 -18.68 32.38 6.29
CA ASP A 872 -18.43 31.86 4.93
C ASP A 872 -19.19 32.73 3.91
N ASN A 873 -19.12 32.40 2.60
CA ASN A 873 -19.84 33.18 1.60
C ASN A 873 -21.36 33.13 1.76
N ALA A 874 -21.91 32.00 2.21
CA ALA A 874 -23.36 31.85 2.39
C ALA A 874 -23.87 32.78 3.50
N ASP A 875 -23.14 32.87 4.62
CA ASP A 875 -23.40 33.80 5.71
C ASP A 875 -23.17 35.25 5.29
N TYR A 876 -22.13 35.53 4.48
CA TYR A 876 -21.92 36.87 3.90
C TYR A 876 -23.14 37.29 3.09
N ALA A 877 -23.59 36.43 2.18
CA ALA A 877 -24.69 36.74 1.28
C ALA A 877 -26.04 36.83 1.98
N ALA A 878 -26.31 35.98 2.99
CA ALA A 878 -27.50 36.08 3.80
C ALA A 878 -27.58 37.42 4.53
N LYS A 879 -26.48 37.84 5.15
CA LYS A 879 -26.39 39.14 5.84
C LYS A 879 -26.47 40.32 4.87
N TYR A 880 -25.84 40.21 3.70
CA TYR A 880 -25.93 41.21 2.65
C TYR A 880 -27.36 41.35 2.12
N GLN A 881 -28.05 40.23 1.88
CA GLN A 881 -29.43 40.20 1.43
C GLN A 881 -30.40 40.75 2.49
N GLU A 882 -30.18 40.48 3.76
CA GLU A 882 -30.95 41.10 4.87
C GLU A 882 -30.82 42.63 4.84
N ARG A 883 -29.61 43.15 4.62
CA ARG A 883 -29.30 44.58 4.61
C ARG A 883 -29.83 45.30 3.36
N HIS A 884 -29.70 44.69 2.19
CA HIS A 884 -29.90 45.37 0.90
C HIS A 884 -31.09 44.86 0.08
N GLY A 885 -31.77 43.81 0.54
CA GLY A 885 -32.93 43.22 -0.15
C GLY A 885 -32.60 42.40 -1.41
N ALA A 886 -31.32 42.19 -1.70
CA ALA A 886 -30.83 41.41 -2.84
C ALA A 886 -29.52 40.69 -2.49
N ALA A 887 -29.25 39.56 -3.16
CA ALA A 887 -27.97 38.86 -3.02
C ALA A 887 -26.81 39.71 -3.57
N PRO A 888 -25.59 39.60 -3.00
CA PRO A 888 -24.43 40.31 -3.52
C PRO A 888 -24.06 39.81 -4.91
N ALA A 889 -23.61 40.71 -5.80
CA ALA A 889 -23.01 40.31 -7.09
C ALA A 889 -21.53 39.96 -6.96
N LYS A 890 -20.91 40.38 -5.85
CA LYS A 890 -19.51 40.15 -5.50
C LYS A 890 -19.36 40.05 -4.00
N ILE A 891 -18.46 39.19 -3.55
CA ILE A 891 -18.09 39.04 -2.14
C ILE A 891 -16.65 39.51 -2.00
N PRO A 892 -16.39 40.71 -1.42
CA PRO A 892 -15.06 41.13 -1.04
C PRO A 892 -14.45 40.18 -0.01
N GLY A 893 -13.16 39.91 -0.11
CA GLY A 893 -12.49 38.90 0.69
C GLY A 893 -11.03 38.75 0.29
N ARG A 894 -10.42 37.66 0.75
CA ARG A 894 -9.07 37.27 0.34
C ARG A 894 -8.85 35.78 0.53
N TRP A 895 -7.91 35.22 -0.22
CA TRP A 895 -7.39 33.89 0.04
C TRP A 895 -6.36 33.91 1.16
N VAL A 896 -6.55 33.07 2.17
CA VAL A 896 -5.58 32.84 3.26
C VAL A 896 -5.10 31.40 3.24
N MET A 897 -3.84 31.18 3.62
CA MET A 897 -3.32 29.82 3.73
C MET A 897 -3.67 29.20 5.08
N MET A 898 -4.64 28.28 5.08
CA MET A 898 -5.11 27.63 6.30
C MET A 898 -4.14 26.56 6.79
N GLN A 899 -3.57 25.76 5.89
CA GLN A 899 -2.65 24.68 6.26
C GLN A 899 -1.56 24.53 5.21
N GLN A 900 -0.33 24.30 5.66
CA GLN A 900 0.73 23.78 4.82
C GLN A 900 1.67 22.90 5.65
N TYR A 901 1.95 21.69 5.18
CA TYR A 901 2.86 20.77 5.87
C TYR A 901 3.38 19.67 4.93
N PRO A 902 4.58 19.12 5.19
CA PRO A 902 5.09 17.98 4.44
C PRO A 902 4.26 16.72 4.68
N VAL A 903 4.07 15.91 3.63
CA VAL A 903 3.25 14.68 3.66
C VAL A 903 3.89 13.53 2.89
N ALA A 904 3.68 12.30 3.36
CA ALA A 904 4.09 11.08 2.67
C ALA A 904 2.94 10.50 1.82
N ASP A 905 3.29 9.57 0.93
CA ASP A 905 2.31 8.80 0.17
C ASP A 905 1.42 7.95 1.10
N GLY A 906 0.10 8.00 0.88
CA GLY A 906 -0.89 7.35 1.73
C GLY A 906 -1.36 8.21 2.91
N TRP A 907 -1.00 9.49 3.01
CA TRP A 907 -1.63 10.41 3.96
C TRP A 907 -3.14 10.55 3.71
N ASP A 908 -3.95 10.35 4.75
CA ASP A 908 -5.36 10.68 4.80
C ASP A 908 -5.53 12.09 5.38
N ASN A 909 -6.03 13.00 4.55
CA ASN A 909 -6.23 14.37 4.98
C ASN A 909 -7.46 14.54 5.90
N GLU A 910 -8.45 13.66 5.79
CA GLU A 910 -9.67 13.70 6.61
C GLU A 910 -9.37 13.20 8.02
N THR A 911 -8.75 12.04 8.13
CA THR A 911 -8.44 11.44 9.44
C THR A 911 -7.12 11.93 10.03
N LYS A 912 -6.30 12.66 9.26
CA LYS A 912 -4.94 13.10 9.62
C LYS A 912 -4.06 11.92 10.07
N THR A 913 -4.22 10.79 9.38
CA THR A 913 -3.47 9.54 9.62
C THR A 913 -2.98 8.96 8.30
N TYR A 914 -2.06 8.01 8.30
CA TYR A 914 -1.71 7.29 7.08
C TYR A 914 -2.70 6.14 6.81
N THR A 915 -3.23 6.09 5.59
CA THR A 915 -4.18 5.09 5.07
C THR A 915 -3.56 3.70 4.82
N ASN A 916 -2.23 3.57 4.84
CA ASN A 916 -1.55 2.33 4.44
C ASN A 916 -0.79 1.65 5.59
N ALA A 917 -1.15 0.39 5.85
CA ALA A 917 -0.37 -0.58 6.62
C ALA A 917 0.84 -1.14 5.84
N ASN A 918 1.38 -0.39 4.87
CA ASN A 918 2.37 -0.89 3.91
C ASN A 918 3.59 0.05 3.82
N PRO A 919 4.74 -0.30 4.43
CA PRO A 919 5.95 0.52 4.39
C PRO A 919 6.64 0.54 3.00
N GLY A 920 6.17 -0.25 2.04
CA GLY A 920 6.72 -0.29 0.68
C GLY A 920 6.49 0.95 -0.20
N ASN A 921 5.73 1.94 0.29
CA ASN A 921 5.38 3.15 -0.46
C ASN A 921 6.09 4.42 0.01
N MET A 922 7.06 4.31 0.92
CA MET A 922 7.93 5.42 1.30
C MET A 922 9.33 5.22 0.71
N ILE A 923 9.48 5.77 -0.49
CA ILE A 923 10.68 6.22 -1.24
C ILE A 923 10.37 5.97 -2.74
N PRO A 924 10.57 6.97 -3.62
CA PRO A 924 10.23 6.90 -5.05
C PRO A 924 10.84 5.73 -5.84
#